data_AF-G2YG98-F1
#
_entry.id   AF-G2YG98-F1
#
_cell.length_a   1.000
_cell.length_b   1.000
_cell.length_c   1.000
_cell.angle_alpha   90.00
_cell.angle_beta   90.00
_cell.angle_gamma   90.00
#
_symmetry.space_group_name_H-M   'P 1'
#
loop_
_entity.id
_entity.type
_entity.pdbx_description
1 polymer ?
#
loop_
_entity_poly.entity_id
_entity_poly.type
_entity_poly.pdbx_seq_one_letter_code
_entity_poly.pdbx_strand_id
1 'polypeptide(L)'
;MSSKRRKLDSPIKPQLSAVSAFAARKAHAAAQSNSSSQKEISSSQNNNERISQQVTNDVPSRTSNRGKRSPVKIDLPSMSPGFIVEENGRGEALENHISSSDSREQSPEVISNRPSMVLSTFKPSDDNTKVLKSRILVLKLAPGERLVILGQCNLEVVEGQITILGSILRASKTKYSIYAATSYSLPVIRCPDGELNHAVLRLHQSDSGIRSLEPLSPLFGKLWNEDTRAFKSAHSHLAAKLGKSTFQIVHKSYLQPVISPPEWNKTLSKSSSSTQTTKRIMLCGPKSSGKSTFAKLLVNRLLSASQNENSSNSRKGPGVALLDLDPGQPEYSHPGQVSLIHIREPNFGPSITHPIPGTSSHIIRAHALGAVSPSMDPSLYMSCALDLFAHYRNLASLHLNCPLVINTPGWVLGTGLEILVDLIAKVRPSEIIYMSKAGPAEVVESLQDAAKTTPFITLPSQTTDFMTRTSAHLRTMQSMSYFHLDPTNKKELAWSGTPLSSIPPWEIKYSGENAGILGILCYGEQPPSDLLSETINGSIVSIVVIEDPAAIPGHTSAQQEKSETSDPNTLHEFNSPLTLDLIKKPLILPTPHENLPYFNPLNAITLDPEFSHTIGSALVRGIDTKRQRLQILTPISQDVFEEINQEGKKIVLVSGKLDTPGWAYTEELVRRTWMEKEKRKKESGEEDEVADYGTEEDEDVDEDDENEDSEESSAEIEINDAIAIETPDLVSIDTNAPHHAFRHIPWVEKLTGSQGRGIGARVWRVRRDLGKMGDA
;
A
#
# COMPACT_ATOMS: atom_id res chain seq x y z
N MET A 1 -81.11 39.20 -15.45
CA MET A 1 -81.96 38.34 -14.59
C MET A 1 -81.31 36.96 -14.48
N SER A 2 -81.38 36.29 -13.31
CA SER A 2 -80.98 34.88 -13.02
C SER A 2 -79.50 34.51 -13.31
N SER A 3 -78.63 34.09 -12.37
CA SER A 3 -78.65 32.93 -11.43
C SER A 3 -78.54 31.57 -12.14
N LYS A 4 -77.65 30.60 -11.80
CA LYS A 4 -76.99 30.18 -10.52
C LYS A 4 -75.50 29.78 -10.80
N ARG A 5 -74.47 30.08 -9.97
CA ARG A 5 -73.94 29.38 -8.74
C ARG A 5 -73.59 27.88 -8.96
N ARG A 6 -72.44 27.31 -8.52
CA ARG A 6 -71.36 27.64 -7.53
C ARG A 6 -69.96 27.42 -8.19
N LYS A 7 -68.83 28.12 -7.89
CA LYS A 7 -68.04 28.32 -6.64
C LYS A 7 -67.40 27.02 -6.08
N LEU A 8 -66.11 26.95 -5.69
CA LEU A 8 -65.01 27.96 -5.64
C LEU A 8 -63.61 27.29 -5.70
N ASP A 9 -62.58 28.10 -5.88
CA ASP A 9 -61.15 27.79 -6.07
C ASP A 9 -60.41 27.12 -4.89
N SER A 10 -59.29 26.44 -5.20
CA SER A 10 -58.20 26.10 -4.28
C SER A 10 -56.97 27.00 -4.52
N PRO A 11 -56.35 27.59 -3.48
CA PRO A 11 -55.27 28.57 -3.65
C PRO A 11 -53.86 27.98 -3.61
N ILE A 12 -52.94 28.68 -4.29
CA ILE A 12 -51.48 28.50 -4.23
C ILE A 12 -50.94 28.88 -2.84
N LYS A 13 -49.99 28.09 -2.29
CA LYS A 13 -48.99 28.52 -1.27
C LYS A 13 -47.87 27.45 -1.11
N PRO A 14 -46.71 27.75 -0.48
CA PRO A 14 -45.47 27.93 -1.23
C PRO A 14 -44.38 26.88 -0.92
N GLN A 15 -43.28 26.93 -1.68
CA GLN A 15 -42.02 26.31 -1.25
C GLN A 15 -41.55 26.92 0.07
N LEU A 16 -41.29 26.06 1.06
CA LEU A 16 -40.63 26.40 2.32
C LEU A 16 -39.61 25.32 2.68
N SER A 17 -38.54 25.77 3.33
CA SER A 17 -37.31 25.04 3.65
C SER A 17 -37.48 23.61 4.16
N ALA A 18 -36.57 22.72 3.72
CA ALA A 18 -36.34 21.43 4.36
C ALA A 18 -35.74 21.62 5.78
N VAL A 19 -36.62 21.83 6.76
CA VAL A 19 -36.27 21.75 8.18
C VAL A 19 -35.91 20.30 8.52
N SER A 20 -34.85 20.12 9.30
CA SER A 20 -34.22 18.83 9.56
C SER A 20 -35.18 17.72 10.04
N ALA A 21 -34.97 16.50 9.55
CA ALA A 21 -35.66 15.27 9.96
C ALA A 21 -35.41 14.87 11.44
N PHE A 22 -34.75 15.73 12.21
CA PHE A 22 -34.48 15.63 13.64
C PHE A 22 -35.62 16.25 14.48
N ALA A 23 -36.21 17.36 14.01
CA ALA A 23 -37.27 18.07 14.71
C ALA A 23 -38.57 17.24 14.84
N ALA A 24 -38.93 16.50 13.79
CA ALA A 24 -40.13 15.64 13.80
C ALA A 24 -40.01 14.44 14.76
N ARG A 25 -38.81 13.86 14.93
CA ARG A 25 -38.59 12.73 15.84
C ARG A 25 -38.70 13.15 17.30
N LYS A 26 -38.23 14.35 17.64
CA LYS A 26 -38.28 14.89 19.01
C LYS A 26 -39.71 15.15 19.51
N ALA A 27 -40.66 15.39 18.61
CA ALA A 27 -42.08 15.54 18.95
C ALA A 27 -42.77 14.20 19.28
N HIS A 28 -42.35 13.09 18.67
CA HIS A 28 -42.93 11.76 18.93
C HIS A 28 -42.34 11.08 20.18
N ALA A 29 -41.07 11.31 20.49
CA ALA A 29 -40.43 10.74 21.69
C ALA A 29 -41.03 11.24 23.02
N ALA A 30 -41.61 12.45 23.04
CA ALA A 30 -42.18 13.06 24.24
C ALA A 30 -43.56 12.48 24.64
N ALA A 31 -44.14 11.57 23.85
CA ALA A 31 -45.50 11.06 24.05
C ALA A 31 -45.60 9.64 24.64
N GLN A 32 -44.46 8.96 24.91
CA GLN A 32 -44.45 7.55 25.35
C GLN A 32 -43.86 7.31 26.75
N SER A 33 -43.30 8.33 27.41
CA SER A 33 -42.81 8.21 28.79
C SER A 33 -43.89 8.57 29.82
N ASN A 34 -44.91 7.70 29.99
CA ASN A 34 -45.80 7.68 31.18
C ASN A 34 -46.71 6.43 31.23
N SER A 35 -46.22 5.33 31.81
CA SER A 35 -46.98 4.46 32.73
C SER A 35 -46.04 3.40 33.31
N SER A 36 -46.33 2.92 34.52
CA SER A 36 -45.38 2.19 35.37
C SER A 36 -46.00 0.95 36.02
N SER A 37 -45.19 -0.12 36.16
CA SER A 37 -45.30 -1.20 37.17
C SER A 37 -46.56 -2.12 37.08
N GLN A 38 -46.52 -3.46 37.15
CA GLN A 38 -45.92 -4.34 38.17
C GLN A 38 -45.96 -5.85 37.75
N LYS A 39 -44.97 -6.62 38.24
CA LYS A 39 -45.01 -7.98 38.83
C LYS A 39 -45.72 -9.21 38.18
N GLU A 40 -44.91 -10.26 38.05
CA GLU A 40 -45.04 -11.64 38.64
C GLU A 40 -45.67 -12.85 37.89
N ILE A 41 -44.80 -13.88 37.75
CA ILE A 41 -44.99 -15.31 38.12
C ILE A 41 -45.62 -16.34 37.13
N SER A 42 -44.70 -17.18 36.62
CA SER A 42 -44.71 -18.65 36.41
C SER A 42 -45.73 -19.42 35.52
N SER A 43 -45.10 -20.25 34.66
CA SER A 43 -45.29 -21.71 34.48
C SER A 43 -46.39 -22.32 33.59
N SER A 44 -45.89 -23.15 32.66
CA SER A 44 -46.29 -24.55 32.38
C SER A 44 -47.30 -24.93 31.28
N GLN A 45 -46.81 -25.81 30.40
CA GLN A 45 -47.40 -27.05 29.86
C GLN A 45 -48.37 -27.09 28.65
N ASN A 46 -47.92 -27.91 27.69
CA ASN A 46 -48.61 -29.00 26.98
C ASN A 46 -49.64 -28.77 25.84
N ASN A 47 -49.32 -29.46 24.73
CA ASN A 47 -50.17 -30.30 23.86
C ASN A 47 -51.48 -29.73 23.26
N ASN A 48 -51.61 -29.83 21.93
CA ASN A 48 -52.33 -30.98 21.35
C ASN A 48 -52.25 -31.11 19.81
N GLU A 49 -52.55 -32.33 19.34
CA GLU A 49 -52.57 -32.78 17.95
C GLU A 49 -53.90 -32.50 17.21
N ARG A 50 -53.88 -32.64 15.87
CA ARG A 50 -54.87 -33.32 14.97
C ARG A 50 -54.54 -32.96 13.51
N ILE A 51 -54.18 -33.88 12.60
CA ILE A 51 -54.90 -35.03 12.00
C ILE A 51 -56.12 -34.66 11.15
N SER A 52 -56.03 -34.87 9.82
CA SER A 52 -57.02 -35.37 8.82
C SER A 52 -56.51 -34.98 7.41
N GLN A 53 -56.08 -35.86 6.49
CA GLN A 53 -56.67 -37.02 5.77
C GLN A 53 -57.61 -36.69 4.58
N GLN A 54 -57.49 -37.54 3.54
CA GLN A 54 -58.34 -37.76 2.34
C GLN A 54 -58.16 -36.84 1.11
N VAL A 55 -58.28 -37.25 -0.17
CA VAL A 55 -58.14 -38.50 -0.99
C VAL A 55 -58.79 -38.21 -2.38
N THR A 56 -58.42 -38.94 -3.47
CA THR A 56 -58.90 -38.92 -4.91
C THR A 56 -58.10 -38.02 -5.91
N ASN A 57 -57.98 -38.29 -7.24
CA ASN A 57 -58.27 -39.50 -8.06
C ASN A 57 -57.54 -39.58 -9.46
N ASP A 58 -57.61 -40.80 -10.05
CA ASP A 58 -57.75 -41.17 -11.49
C ASP A 58 -56.61 -41.21 -12.55
N VAL A 59 -56.82 -42.14 -13.50
CA VAL A 59 -55.87 -42.96 -14.30
C VAL A 59 -56.56 -43.36 -15.64
N PRO A 60 -55.95 -43.20 -16.84
CA PRO A 60 -55.03 -44.19 -17.47
C PRO A 60 -53.86 -43.55 -18.27
N SER A 61 -53.01 -44.21 -19.08
CA SER A 61 -52.36 -45.56 -19.19
C SER A 61 -51.93 -45.81 -20.65
N ARG A 62 -50.71 -46.31 -20.92
CA ARG A 62 -50.46 -47.32 -22.00
C ARG A 62 -49.07 -47.97 -21.86
N THR A 63 -48.91 -49.15 -22.45
CA THR A 63 -47.91 -50.17 -22.08
C THR A 63 -46.96 -50.55 -23.22
N SER A 64 -45.73 -51.00 -22.89
CA SER A 64 -45.08 -52.16 -23.54
C SER A 64 -43.76 -52.62 -22.89
N ASN A 65 -43.82 -53.80 -22.29
CA ASN A 65 -42.85 -54.91 -22.30
C ASN A 65 -41.31 -54.72 -22.28
N ARG A 66 -40.74 -55.12 -21.11
CA ARG A 66 -39.97 -56.38 -20.92
C ARG A 66 -38.52 -56.49 -21.45
N GLY A 67 -37.55 -56.38 -20.53
CA GLY A 67 -36.63 -57.52 -20.28
C GLY A 67 -35.11 -57.32 -20.28
N LYS A 68 -34.52 -57.32 -19.07
CA LYS A 68 -33.14 -57.72 -18.67
C LYS A 68 -31.93 -56.81 -19.04
N ARG A 69 -31.35 -56.24 -17.97
CA ARG A 69 -29.97 -55.69 -17.83
C ARG A 69 -28.93 -56.83 -17.95
N SER A 70 -27.66 -56.61 -18.32
CA SER A 70 -26.59 -55.78 -17.69
C SER A 70 -25.45 -55.54 -18.72
N PRO A 71 -24.47 -54.60 -18.58
CA PRO A 71 -23.87 -54.13 -17.32
C PRO A 71 -23.55 -52.61 -17.17
N VAL A 72 -23.21 -52.27 -15.93
CA VAL A 72 -22.30 -51.21 -15.41
C VAL A 72 -21.98 -49.99 -16.30
N LYS A 73 -22.29 -48.80 -15.78
CA LYS A 73 -21.57 -47.55 -16.05
C LYS A 73 -21.32 -46.77 -14.75
N ILE A 74 -20.22 -46.02 -14.77
CA ILE A 74 -19.87 -44.96 -13.82
C ILE A 74 -20.42 -43.66 -14.42
N ASP A 75 -21.19 -42.89 -13.66
CA ASP A 75 -21.73 -41.59 -14.10
C ASP A 75 -21.26 -40.47 -13.15
N LEU A 76 -20.86 -39.34 -13.75
CA LEU A 76 -20.87 -38.03 -13.09
C LEU A 76 -22.33 -37.57 -12.93
N PRO A 77 -22.56 -36.54 -12.10
CA PRO A 77 -23.55 -35.54 -12.50
C PRO A 77 -23.05 -34.09 -12.46
N SER A 78 -23.79 -33.27 -13.20
CA SER A 78 -23.53 -31.88 -13.55
C SER A 78 -24.24 -30.86 -12.64
N MET A 79 -24.03 -29.58 -12.98
CA MET A 79 -24.79 -28.39 -12.54
C MET A 79 -26.32 -28.60 -12.62
N SER A 80 -27.20 -27.86 -11.92
CA SER A 80 -27.24 -26.39 -11.75
C SER A 80 -28.16 -25.94 -10.59
N PRO A 81 -28.07 -24.69 -10.09
CA PRO A 81 -28.92 -24.18 -8.99
C PRO A 81 -30.19 -23.46 -9.46
N GLY A 82 -31.21 -23.36 -8.59
CA GLY A 82 -32.41 -22.55 -8.76
C GLY A 82 -32.80 -21.84 -7.46
N PHE A 83 -33.10 -20.55 -7.54
CA PHE A 83 -33.49 -19.67 -6.43
C PHE A 83 -35.00 -19.72 -6.17
N ILE A 84 -35.42 -19.61 -4.90
CA ILE A 84 -36.63 -18.87 -4.47
C ILE A 84 -36.28 -18.08 -3.20
N VAL A 85 -36.86 -16.87 -3.10
CA VAL A 85 -36.67 -15.87 -2.04
C VAL A 85 -37.88 -15.88 -1.11
N GLU A 86 -37.69 -15.60 0.19
CA GLU A 86 -38.71 -14.86 0.94
C GLU A 86 -38.09 -14.01 2.07
N GLU A 87 -38.60 -12.80 2.24
CA GLU A 87 -38.12 -11.81 3.21
C GLU A 87 -38.84 -11.94 4.56
N ASN A 88 -38.16 -11.53 5.65
CA ASN A 88 -38.81 -10.69 6.65
C ASN A 88 -37.76 -9.91 7.45
N GLY A 89 -37.80 -8.58 7.36
CA GLY A 89 -36.83 -7.71 8.01
C GLY A 89 -37.33 -7.14 9.34
N ARG A 90 -36.37 -6.74 10.18
CA ARG A 90 -36.48 -5.60 11.11
C ARG A 90 -35.08 -5.05 11.31
N GLY A 91 -34.85 -3.83 10.83
CA GLY A 91 -33.60 -3.12 11.08
C GLY A 91 -33.74 -2.18 12.26
N GLU A 92 -32.64 -1.94 12.95
CA GLU A 92 -32.43 -0.71 13.70
C GLU A 92 -30.97 -0.29 13.57
N ALA A 93 -30.74 0.99 13.31
CA ALA A 93 -29.44 1.60 13.23
C ALA A 93 -29.53 2.96 13.90
N LEU A 94 -28.69 3.20 14.92
CA LEU A 94 -28.12 4.52 15.22
C LEU A 94 -27.03 4.41 16.31
N GLU A 95 -25.80 4.67 15.86
CA GLU A 95 -24.69 5.38 16.52
C GLU A 95 -24.56 5.36 18.06
N ASN A 96 -23.38 4.94 18.52
CA ASN A 96 -22.60 5.73 19.47
C ASN A 96 -21.10 5.43 19.39
N HIS A 97 -20.29 6.48 19.28
CA HIS A 97 -18.83 6.40 19.41
C HIS A 97 -18.45 6.34 20.90
N ILE A 98 -17.99 5.18 21.38
CA ILE A 98 -17.11 5.11 22.56
C ILE A 98 -15.98 4.13 22.24
N SER A 99 -14.75 4.51 22.59
CA SER A 99 -13.59 3.63 22.55
C SER A 99 -13.67 2.56 23.63
N SER A 100 -13.89 1.30 23.26
CA SER A 100 -13.62 0.16 24.15
C SER A 100 -12.54 -0.72 23.53
N SER A 101 -11.37 -0.72 24.19
CA SER A 101 -10.49 -1.87 24.16
C SER A 101 -11.28 -3.06 24.73
N ASP A 102 -11.47 -4.10 23.94
CA ASP A 102 -11.65 -5.52 24.32
C ASP A 102 -12.52 -6.26 23.29
N SER A 103 -11.82 -6.98 22.40
CA SER A 103 -12.33 -8.05 21.54
C SER A 103 -11.16 -8.60 20.71
N ARG A 104 -10.13 -9.08 21.42
CA ARG A 104 -9.09 -9.95 20.86
C ARG A 104 -9.29 -11.37 21.37
N GLU A 105 -10.37 -12.00 20.93
CA GLU A 105 -10.41 -13.44 20.95
C GLU A 105 -9.32 -13.96 20.00
N GLN A 106 -8.44 -14.79 20.53
CA GLN A 106 -7.38 -15.44 19.78
C GLN A 106 -8.05 -16.38 18.77
N SER A 107 -8.04 -16.01 17.49
CA SER A 107 -8.22 -17.02 16.44
C SER A 107 -7.05 -18.00 16.56
N PRO A 108 -7.28 -19.31 16.79
CA PRO A 108 -6.18 -20.25 16.94
C PRO A 108 -5.33 -20.24 15.68
N GLU A 109 -4.01 -20.18 15.83
CA GLU A 109 -3.10 -20.36 14.71
C GLU A 109 -3.25 -21.79 14.18
N VAL A 110 -4.07 -21.95 13.15
CA VAL A 110 -4.15 -23.20 12.40
C VAL A 110 -2.80 -23.41 11.75
N ILE A 111 -1.93 -24.21 12.38
CA ILE A 111 -0.70 -24.74 11.80
C ILE A 111 -1.11 -25.63 10.64
N SER A 112 -1.30 -24.96 9.50
CA SER A 112 -1.73 -25.55 8.25
C SER A 112 -0.56 -26.37 7.70
N ASN A 113 -0.49 -27.64 8.11
CA ASN A 113 0.44 -28.66 7.61
C ASN A 113 0.30 -28.82 6.09
N ARG A 114 1.02 -27.97 5.36
CA ARG A 114 1.00 -27.92 3.89
C ARG A 114 2.13 -28.75 3.30
N PRO A 115 1.88 -29.46 2.19
CA PRO A 115 2.98 -30.05 1.42
C PRO A 115 3.81 -28.92 0.78
N SER A 116 5.13 -28.99 0.92
CA SER A 116 6.06 -28.07 0.25
C SER A 116 5.86 -28.09 -1.28
N MET A 117 5.69 -26.94 -1.91
CA MET A 117 5.51 -26.84 -3.36
C MET A 117 6.87 -26.84 -4.08
N VAL A 118 6.96 -27.53 -5.22
CA VAL A 118 8.13 -27.46 -6.13
C VAL A 118 8.09 -26.15 -6.89
N LEU A 119 8.98 -25.21 -6.56
CA LEU A 119 9.09 -23.90 -7.19
C LEU A 119 9.94 -23.96 -8.46
N SER A 120 11.18 -24.42 -8.37
CA SER A 120 12.05 -24.65 -9.53
C SER A 120 11.93 -26.08 -10.04
N THR A 121 11.83 -26.29 -11.36
CA THR A 121 12.06 -27.62 -11.96
C THR A 121 13.54 -27.83 -12.28
N PHE A 122 14.29 -26.75 -12.52
CA PHE A 122 15.75 -26.76 -12.65
C PHE A 122 16.41 -27.43 -11.44
N LYS A 123 17.36 -28.32 -11.72
CA LYS A 123 18.19 -29.01 -10.72
C LYS A 123 19.68 -28.80 -11.06
N PRO A 124 20.46 -28.10 -10.21
CA PRO A 124 21.91 -27.94 -10.41
C PRO A 124 22.66 -29.26 -10.58
N SER A 125 23.50 -29.34 -11.62
CA SER A 125 24.50 -30.39 -11.88
C SER A 125 25.78 -29.77 -12.44
N ASP A 126 26.89 -30.50 -12.47
CA ASP A 126 28.16 -29.99 -13.03
C ASP A 126 28.08 -29.69 -14.55
N ASP A 127 27.14 -30.32 -15.28
CA ASP A 127 26.91 -30.08 -16.71
C ASP A 127 26.08 -28.81 -17.00
N ASN A 128 25.19 -28.42 -16.08
CA ASN A 128 24.27 -27.30 -16.28
C ASN A 128 24.59 -26.07 -15.41
N THR A 129 25.51 -26.19 -14.46
CA THR A 129 25.83 -25.14 -13.48
C THR A 129 27.33 -24.93 -13.35
N LYS A 130 27.80 -23.69 -13.52
CA LYS A 130 29.22 -23.34 -13.39
C LYS A 130 29.41 -22.03 -12.64
N VAL A 131 30.30 -22.05 -11.64
CA VAL A 131 30.72 -20.82 -10.94
C VAL A 131 31.96 -20.26 -11.61
N LEU A 132 31.93 -18.99 -12.00
CA LEU A 132 33.07 -18.28 -12.57
C LEU A 132 33.84 -17.48 -11.51
N LYS A 133 35.01 -16.96 -11.90
CA LYS A 133 35.72 -15.94 -11.14
C LYS A 133 34.75 -14.78 -10.81
N SER A 134 34.90 -14.20 -9.61
CA SER A 134 33.99 -13.17 -9.05
C SER A 134 32.59 -13.65 -8.63
N ARG A 135 32.41 -14.94 -8.27
CA ARG A 135 31.17 -15.51 -7.70
C ARG A 135 29.93 -15.36 -8.61
N ILE A 136 30.15 -15.30 -9.92
CA ILE A 136 29.08 -15.27 -10.94
C ILE A 136 28.62 -16.72 -11.17
N LEU A 137 27.31 -16.95 -11.06
CA LEU A 137 26.71 -18.26 -11.30
C LEU A 137 26.18 -18.34 -12.74
N VAL A 138 26.73 -19.27 -13.53
CA VAL A 138 26.25 -19.60 -14.87
C VAL A 138 25.30 -20.79 -14.78
N LEU A 139 24.12 -20.67 -15.39
CA LEU A 139 23.08 -21.69 -15.42
C LEU A 139 22.66 -21.98 -16.87
N LYS A 140 22.48 -23.25 -17.20
CA LYS A 140 21.97 -23.75 -18.48
C LYS A 140 20.57 -24.31 -18.27
N LEU A 141 19.56 -23.53 -18.64
CA LEU A 141 18.14 -23.84 -18.45
C LEU A 141 17.60 -24.51 -19.73
N ALA A 142 17.11 -25.75 -19.63
CA ALA A 142 16.54 -26.46 -20.76
C ALA A 142 15.11 -25.97 -21.10
N PRO A 143 14.62 -26.16 -22.34
CA PRO A 143 13.24 -25.82 -22.71
C PRO A 143 12.22 -26.40 -21.73
N GLY A 144 11.27 -25.57 -21.29
CA GLY A 144 10.25 -25.92 -20.29
C GLY A 144 10.73 -25.91 -18.83
N GLU A 145 12.04 -25.78 -18.55
CA GLU A 145 12.50 -25.63 -17.18
C GLU A 145 12.17 -24.25 -16.60
N ARG A 146 11.85 -24.25 -15.31
CA ARG A 146 11.62 -23.05 -14.50
C ARG A 146 12.58 -22.96 -13.33
N LEU A 147 13.00 -21.74 -13.05
CA LEU A 147 13.94 -21.36 -12.00
C LEU A 147 13.30 -20.26 -11.14
N VAL A 148 13.33 -20.44 -9.82
CA VAL A 148 12.89 -19.47 -8.82
C VAL A 148 14.06 -19.15 -7.91
N ILE A 149 14.28 -17.86 -7.71
CA ILE A 149 15.36 -17.30 -6.89
C ILE A 149 14.74 -16.61 -5.67
N LEU A 150 15.44 -16.61 -4.54
CA LEU A 150 15.18 -15.74 -3.39
C LEU A 150 16.42 -14.88 -3.11
N GLY A 151 16.23 -13.61 -2.79
CA GLY A 151 17.30 -12.62 -2.61
C GLY A 151 17.42 -11.65 -3.79
N GLN A 152 18.63 -11.13 -3.99
CA GLN A 152 18.96 -10.07 -4.94
C GLN A 152 20.08 -10.53 -5.89
N CYS A 153 19.89 -10.37 -7.19
CA CYS A 153 20.92 -10.65 -8.19
C CYS A 153 20.73 -9.79 -9.44
N ASN A 154 21.79 -9.65 -10.24
CA ASN A 154 21.68 -9.05 -11.57
C ASN A 154 21.75 -10.16 -12.62
N LEU A 155 20.69 -10.34 -13.40
CA LEU A 155 20.53 -11.36 -14.43
C LEU A 155 21.00 -10.86 -15.80
N GLU A 156 21.82 -11.65 -16.47
CA GLU A 156 22.27 -11.48 -17.86
C GLU A 156 21.90 -12.74 -18.65
N VAL A 157 21.19 -12.59 -19.78
CA VAL A 157 20.91 -13.69 -20.71
C VAL A 157 22.05 -13.74 -21.72
N VAL A 158 22.82 -14.82 -21.74
CA VAL A 158 24.00 -14.99 -22.60
C VAL A 158 23.62 -15.67 -23.91
N GLU A 159 22.76 -16.68 -23.86
CA GLU A 159 22.29 -17.46 -25.02
C GLU A 159 20.81 -17.80 -24.87
N GLY A 160 20.11 -17.97 -25.99
CA GLY A 160 18.68 -18.31 -26.03
C GLY A 160 17.76 -17.16 -25.60
N GLN A 161 16.58 -17.52 -25.09
CA GLN A 161 15.62 -16.59 -24.50
C GLN A 161 14.92 -17.18 -23.27
N ILE A 162 14.44 -16.30 -22.40
CA ILE A 162 13.65 -16.64 -21.20
C ILE A 162 12.44 -15.72 -21.06
N THR A 163 11.49 -16.14 -20.22
CA THR A 163 10.44 -15.28 -19.70
C THR A 163 10.61 -15.07 -18.20
N ILE A 164 10.35 -13.84 -17.74
CA ILE A 164 10.30 -13.45 -16.32
C ILE A 164 9.32 -12.29 -16.18
N LEU A 165 8.35 -12.40 -15.25
CA LEU A 165 7.38 -11.34 -14.93
C LEU A 165 6.79 -10.61 -16.16
N GLY A 166 6.34 -11.35 -17.17
CA GLY A 166 5.73 -10.82 -18.39
C GLY A 166 6.72 -10.44 -19.50
N SER A 167 7.98 -10.16 -19.16
CA SER A 167 9.04 -9.91 -20.13
C SER A 167 9.45 -11.15 -20.91
N ILE A 168 9.90 -10.96 -22.15
CA ILE A 168 10.75 -11.90 -22.89
C ILE A 168 12.14 -11.27 -22.93
N LEU A 169 13.14 -11.94 -22.38
CA LEU A 169 14.54 -11.49 -22.42
C LEU A 169 15.32 -12.40 -23.35
N ARG A 170 16.02 -11.81 -24.32
CA ARG A 170 16.92 -12.49 -25.28
C ARG A 170 18.38 -12.27 -24.91
N ALA A 171 19.25 -13.11 -25.45
CA ALA A 171 20.71 -12.95 -25.38
C ALA A 171 21.16 -11.50 -25.63
N SER A 172 21.77 -10.86 -24.62
CA SER A 172 22.28 -9.48 -24.70
C SER A 172 23.28 -9.19 -23.58
N LYS A 173 24.02 -8.07 -23.70
CA LYS A 173 24.92 -7.59 -22.62
C LYS A 173 24.19 -6.84 -21.51
N THR A 174 22.87 -6.71 -21.59
CA THR A 174 22.05 -5.99 -20.60
C THR A 174 21.95 -6.82 -19.32
N LYS A 175 22.16 -6.17 -18.17
CA LYS A 175 21.93 -6.75 -16.85
C LYS A 175 20.61 -6.22 -16.29
N TYR A 176 19.83 -7.11 -15.69
CA TYR A 176 18.53 -6.79 -15.10
C TYR A 176 18.55 -7.12 -13.61
N SER A 177 18.33 -6.13 -12.75
CA SER A 177 18.25 -6.34 -11.30
C SER A 177 16.97 -7.09 -10.94
N ILE A 178 17.10 -8.19 -10.21
CA ILE A 178 16.00 -8.99 -9.69
C ILE A 178 16.01 -8.88 -8.17
N TYR A 179 14.84 -8.57 -7.61
CA TYR A 179 14.61 -8.54 -6.17
C TYR A 179 13.48 -9.51 -5.83
N ALA A 180 13.85 -10.69 -5.35
CA ALA A 180 12.93 -11.74 -4.97
C ALA A 180 12.82 -11.81 -3.43
N ALA A 181 11.75 -11.23 -2.90
CA ALA A 181 11.53 -11.04 -1.46
C ALA A 181 10.36 -11.90 -0.96
N THR A 182 10.45 -12.46 0.26
CA THR A 182 9.43 -13.35 0.84
C THR A 182 8.09 -12.67 1.15
N SER A 183 8.03 -11.34 1.20
CA SER A 183 6.79 -10.58 1.44
C SER A 183 5.88 -10.44 0.22
N TYR A 184 6.34 -10.87 -0.96
CA TYR A 184 5.60 -10.88 -2.21
C TYR A 184 5.78 -12.23 -2.92
N SER A 185 4.99 -12.48 -3.96
CA SER A 185 5.18 -13.66 -4.81
C SER A 185 6.52 -13.61 -5.54
N LEU A 186 7.27 -14.73 -5.52
CA LEU A 186 8.63 -14.79 -6.07
C LEU A 186 8.62 -14.77 -7.62
N PRO A 187 9.55 -14.03 -8.26
CA PRO A 187 9.73 -14.06 -9.72
C PRO A 187 10.06 -15.48 -10.21
N VAL A 188 9.41 -15.90 -11.30
CA VAL A 188 9.68 -17.19 -11.96
C VAL A 188 10.33 -16.92 -13.31
N ILE A 189 11.56 -17.40 -13.47
CA ILE A 189 12.28 -17.46 -14.74
C ILE A 189 11.90 -18.77 -15.45
N ARG A 190 11.56 -18.73 -16.74
CA ARG A 190 11.26 -19.94 -17.53
C ARG A 190 11.95 -19.89 -18.89
N CYS A 191 12.55 -21.00 -19.33
CA CYS A 191 12.87 -21.21 -20.74
C CYS A 191 11.58 -21.68 -21.45
N PRO A 192 11.10 -21.03 -22.53
CA PRO A 192 9.85 -21.44 -23.19
C PRO A 192 9.91 -22.88 -23.73
N ASP A 193 8.80 -23.63 -23.63
CA ASP A 193 8.72 -25.03 -24.08
C ASP A 193 8.97 -25.22 -25.59
N GLY A 194 8.72 -24.17 -26.38
CA GLY A 194 8.90 -24.17 -27.84
C GLY A 194 10.32 -23.86 -28.32
N GLU A 195 11.29 -23.64 -27.42
CA GLU A 195 12.68 -23.44 -27.82
C GLU A 195 13.36 -24.77 -28.18
N LEU A 196 14.13 -24.77 -29.28
CA LEU A 196 14.98 -25.90 -29.64
C LEU A 196 16.27 -25.96 -28.82
N ASN A 197 16.71 -24.80 -28.32
CA ASN A 197 17.97 -24.63 -27.60
C ASN A 197 17.73 -24.24 -26.14
N HIS A 198 18.71 -24.54 -25.31
CA HIS A 198 18.76 -24.10 -23.92
C HIS A 198 19.02 -22.59 -23.83
N ALA A 199 18.59 -21.98 -22.72
CA ALA A 199 19.00 -20.63 -22.36
C ALA A 199 20.22 -20.67 -21.42
N VAL A 200 21.26 -19.88 -21.71
CA VAL A 200 22.42 -19.70 -20.82
C VAL A 200 22.26 -18.39 -20.07
N LEU A 201 22.24 -18.45 -18.74
CA LEU A 201 22.05 -17.32 -17.84
C LEU A 201 23.30 -17.07 -17.01
N ARG A 202 23.56 -15.81 -16.68
CA ARG A 202 24.54 -15.38 -15.67
C ARG A 202 23.83 -14.62 -14.57
N LEU A 203 23.97 -15.09 -13.33
CA LEU A 203 23.53 -14.41 -12.12
C LEU A 203 24.76 -13.79 -11.44
N HIS A 204 24.82 -12.47 -11.44
CA HIS A 204 25.85 -11.68 -10.75
C HIS A 204 25.36 -11.36 -9.34
N GLN A 205 26.28 -11.39 -8.37
CA GLN A 205 26.03 -10.88 -7.01
C GLN A 205 25.65 -9.40 -7.10
N SER A 206 24.70 -8.96 -6.27
CA SER A 206 24.13 -7.61 -6.30
C SER A 206 23.67 -7.22 -4.91
N ASP A 207 24.14 -6.07 -4.44
CA ASP A 207 23.77 -5.48 -3.15
C ASP A 207 23.52 -3.99 -3.37
N SER A 208 22.29 -3.56 -3.13
CA SER A 208 21.88 -2.15 -3.23
C SER A 208 21.82 -1.47 -1.87
N GLY A 209 22.20 -2.17 -0.78
CA GLY A 209 22.04 -1.70 0.58
C GLY A 209 20.64 -1.90 1.16
N ILE A 210 19.63 -2.33 0.40
CA ILE A 210 18.24 -2.49 0.90
C ILE A 210 18.11 -3.48 2.07
N ARG A 211 19.06 -4.42 2.20
CA ARG A 211 19.16 -5.34 3.34
C ARG A 211 19.50 -4.65 4.65
N SER A 212 20.18 -3.50 4.60
CA SER A 212 20.54 -2.72 5.78
C SER A 212 19.34 -2.08 6.49
N LEU A 213 18.13 -2.22 5.93
CA LEU A 213 16.87 -1.84 6.56
C LEU A 213 16.34 -2.91 7.55
N GLU A 214 16.83 -4.15 7.53
CA GLU A 214 16.44 -5.20 8.50
C GLU A 214 16.76 -4.81 9.96
N PRO A 215 17.98 -4.31 10.29
CA PRO A 215 18.27 -3.78 11.63
C PRO A 215 17.38 -2.61 12.05
N LEU A 216 16.79 -1.88 11.10
CA LEU A 216 15.98 -0.69 11.36
C LEU A 216 14.50 -1.03 11.63
N SER A 217 13.99 -2.14 11.08
CA SER A 217 12.61 -2.56 11.28
C SER A 217 12.39 -4.07 11.07
N PRO A 218 11.69 -4.76 12.00
CA PRO A 218 11.37 -6.19 11.85
C PRO A 218 10.45 -6.48 10.66
N LEU A 219 9.84 -5.48 10.02
CA LEU A 219 9.09 -5.68 8.78
C LEU A 219 10.00 -6.13 7.62
N PHE A 220 11.28 -5.72 7.62
CA PHE A 220 12.32 -6.15 6.69
C PHE A 220 13.05 -7.42 7.14
N GLY A 221 12.76 -7.95 8.33
CA GLY A 221 13.34 -9.20 8.82
C GLY A 221 12.77 -10.44 8.12
N LYS A 222 13.63 -11.45 7.91
CA LYS A 222 13.33 -12.70 7.17
C LYS A 222 12.81 -12.45 5.74
N LEU A 223 13.23 -11.34 5.13
CA LEU A 223 12.75 -10.89 3.82
C LEU A 223 13.51 -11.54 2.65
N TRP A 224 14.78 -11.88 2.86
CA TRP A 224 15.68 -12.37 1.83
C TRP A 224 16.22 -13.76 2.17
N ASN A 225 17.39 -14.12 1.63
CA ASN A 225 18.06 -15.40 1.85
C ASN A 225 18.97 -15.43 3.10
N GLU A 226 18.62 -14.73 4.18
CA GLU A 226 19.37 -14.76 5.45
C GLU A 226 19.32 -16.15 6.12
N ASP A 227 18.15 -16.81 6.14
CA ASP A 227 17.93 -18.13 6.77
C ASP A 227 18.51 -19.30 5.93
N THR A 228 19.84 -19.36 5.80
CA THR A 228 20.56 -20.48 5.17
C THR A 228 20.44 -21.82 5.91
N ARG A 229 19.89 -21.85 7.14
CA ARG A 229 19.66 -23.09 7.91
C ARG A 229 18.44 -23.89 7.42
N ALA A 230 17.36 -23.22 7.02
CA ALA A 230 16.06 -23.86 6.76
C ALA A 230 16.00 -24.75 5.51
N PHE A 231 17.00 -24.68 4.61
CA PHE A 231 17.04 -25.47 3.38
C PHE A 231 18.42 -26.10 3.12
N LYS A 232 19.00 -26.78 4.13
CA LYS A 232 20.21 -27.65 4.00
C LYS A 232 19.94 -28.94 3.18
N SER A 233 19.22 -28.87 2.06
CA SER A 233 18.94 -30.03 1.19
C SER A 233 19.57 -29.89 -0.20
N ALA A 234 20.32 -30.94 -0.59
CA ALA A 234 20.82 -31.27 -1.93
C ALA A 234 21.97 -30.45 -2.59
N HIS A 235 22.33 -29.21 -2.19
CA HIS A 235 23.28 -28.38 -2.96
C HIS A 235 24.49 -27.78 -2.20
N SER A 236 25.04 -28.52 -1.23
CA SER A 236 26.22 -28.11 -0.44
C SER A 236 27.42 -27.65 -1.29
N HIS A 237 27.74 -28.36 -2.38
CA HIS A 237 28.85 -27.99 -3.28
C HIS A 237 28.67 -26.66 -4.00
N LEU A 238 27.44 -26.24 -4.30
CA LEU A 238 27.19 -24.96 -4.95
C LEU A 238 27.32 -23.80 -3.95
N ALA A 239 26.75 -23.97 -2.75
CA ALA A 239 26.89 -23.03 -1.65
C ALA A 239 28.37 -22.83 -1.27
N ALA A 240 29.15 -23.92 -1.19
CA ALA A 240 30.58 -23.86 -0.91
C ALA A 240 31.37 -23.08 -1.98
N LYS A 241 31.01 -23.20 -3.28
CA LYS A 241 31.66 -22.46 -4.38
C LYS A 241 31.22 -20.99 -4.47
N LEU A 242 30.00 -20.63 -4.04
CA LEU A 242 29.49 -19.25 -4.03
C LEU A 242 29.88 -18.47 -2.75
N GLY A 243 30.03 -19.15 -1.62
CA GLY A 243 30.19 -18.52 -0.31
C GLY A 243 28.95 -17.73 0.11
N LYS A 244 29.13 -16.65 0.89
CA LYS A 244 28.03 -15.74 1.25
C LYS A 244 27.48 -15.07 -0.02
N SER A 245 26.30 -15.51 -0.44
CA SER A 245 25.62 -15.09 -1.68
C SER A 245 24.49 -14.12 -1.39
N THR A 246 24.28 -13.15 -2.29
CA THR A 246 23.13 -12.24 -2.25
C THR A 246 21.85 -12.90 -2.74
N PHE A 247 21.88 -14.16 -3.19
CA PHE A 247 20.71 -14.91 -3.63
C PHE A 247 20.87 -16.43 -3.46
N GLN A 248 19.74 -17.15 -3.47
CA GLN A 248 19.67 -18.61 -3.48
C GLN A 248 18.64 -19.12 -4.51
N ILE A 249 18.87 -20.32 -5.05
CA ILE A 249 17.88 -21.02 -5.89
C ILE A 249 16.95 -21.81 -4.98
N VAL A 250 15.63 -21.64 -5.16
CA VAL A 250 14.62 -22.30 -4.31
C VAL A 250 13.97 -23.44 -5.09
N HIS A 251 14.24 -24.69 -4.69
CA HIS A 251 13.66 -25.87 -5.33
C HIS A 251 12.29 -26.24 -4.76
N LYS A 252 12.17 -26.42 -3.43
CA LYS A 252 10.91 -26.64 -2.71
C LYS A 252 10.76 -25.59 -1.60
N SER A 253 9.56 -25.08 -1.41
CA SER A 253 9.25 -24.15 -0.31
C SER A 253 7.74 -24.02 -0.07
N TYR A 254 7.37 -23.33 1.00
CA TYR A 254 6.01 -22.84 1.29
C TYR A 254 5.74 -21.48 0.63
N LEU A 255 6.79 -20.79 0.19
CA LEU A 255 6.71 -19.50 -0.50
C LEU A 255 5.94 -19.60 -1.83
N GLN A 256 5.20 -18.54 -2.16
CA GLN A 256 4.38 -18.49 -3.37
C GLN A 256 5.16 -17.93 -4.57
N PRO A 257 5.18 -18.60 -5.73
CA PRO A 257 5.69 -18.03 -6.96
C PRO A 257 4.66 -17.08 -7.60
N VAL A 258 5.09 -16.18 -8.50
CA VAL A 258 4.14 -15.44 -9.35
C VAL A 258 3.47 -16.41 -10.32
N ILE A 259 2.16 -16.58 -10.16
CA ILE A 259 1.29 -17.36 -11.04
C ILE A 259 0.59 -16.42 -12.01
N SER A 260 0.69 -16.74 -13.29
CA SER A 260 -0.04 -16.10 -14.38
C SER A 260 -1.01 -17.14 -14.98
N PRO A 261 -2.32 -17.06 -14.70
CA PRO A 261 -3.31 -17.93 -15.33
C PRO A 261 -3.22 -17.93 -16.86
N PRO A 262 -3.63 -19.02 -17.55
CA PRO A 262 -3.63 -19.07 -19.02
C PRO A 262 -4.38 -17.91 -19.66
N GLU A 263 -5.48 -17.45 -19.07
CA GLU A 263 -6.24 -16.29 -19.56
C GLU A 263 -5.45 -14.98 -19.43
N TRP A 264 -4.70 -14.77 -18.34
CA TRP A 264 -3.83 -13.61 -18.20
C TRP A 264 -2.78 -13.61 -19.32
N ASN A 265 -2.12 -14.74 -19.57
CA ASN A 265 -1.13 -14.87 -20.64
C ASN A 265 -1.73 -14.67 -22.05
N LYS A 266 -2.98 -15.11 -22.25
CA LYS A 266 -3.74 -14.89 -23.50
C LYS A 266 -4.11 -13.42 -23.71
N THR A 267 -4.41 -12.67 -22.66
CA THR A 267 -4.66 -11.22 -22.76
C THR A 267 -3.35 -10.46 -22.94
N LEU A 268 -2.32 -10.74 -22.12
CA LEU A 268 -0.98 -10.13 -22.25
C LEU A 268 -0.40 -10.27 -23.67
N SER A 269 -0.56 -11.43 -24.32
CA SER A 269 -0.10 -11.60 -25.71
C SER A 269 -0.90 -10.72 -26.69
N LYS A 270 -2.24 -10.77 -26.66
CA LYS A 270 -3.12 -9.94 -27.49
C LYS A 270 -2.87 -8.44 -27.34
N SER A 271 -2.87 -7.93 -26.11
CA SER A 271 -2.69 -6.51 -25.81
C SER A 271 -1.29 -6.05 -26.24
N SER A 272 -0.28 -6.93 -26.21
CA SER A 272 1.06 -6.62 -26.76
C SER A 272 1.11 -6.64 -28.30
N SER A 273 0.45 -7.57 -28.99
CA SER A 273 0.62 -7.80 -30.44
C SER A 273 -0.24 -6.94 -31.38
N SER A 274 -1.25 -6.22 -30.88
CA SER A 274 -2.12 -5.38 -31.73
C SER A 274 -1.35 -4.23 -32.41
N THR A 275 -1.62 -3.98 -33.69
CA THR A 275 -1.02 -2.91 -34.53
C THR A 275 -1.73 -1.55 -34.42
N GLN A 276 -2.64 -1.39 -33.46
CA GLN A 276 -3.40 -0.14 -33.29
C GLN A 276 -2.53 1.04 -32.83
N THR A 277 -2.93 2.23 -33.28
CA THR A 277 -2.39 3.53 -32.85
C THR A 277 -2.58 3.74 -31.34
N THR A 278 -1.48 3.93 -30.60
CA THR A 278 -1.43 4.32 -29.16
C THR A 278 -2.49 3.67 -28.25
N LYS A 279 -2.20 2.46 -27.77
CA LYS A 279 -3.06 1.72 -26.83
C LYS A 279 -3.19 2.43 -25.47
N ARG A 280 -4.39 2.42 -24.90
CA ARG A 280 -4.71 2.88 -23.53
C ARG A 280 -5.46 1.76 -22.80
N ILE A 281 -4.76 1.01 -21.96
CA ILE A 281 -5.31 -0.19 -21.29
C ILE A 281 -5.62 0.16 -19.84
N MET A 282 -6.88 0.11 -19.45
CA MET A 282 -7.34 0.43 -18.09
C MET A 282 -7.61 -0.85 -17.30
N LEU A 283 -7.00 -0.95 -16.11
CA LEU A 283 -7.14 -2.09 -15.20
C LEU A 283 -8.01 -1.70 -14.01
N CYS A 284 -9.17 -2.32 -13.86
CA CYS A 284 -10.10 -2.08 -12.75
C CYS A 284 -10.50 -3.40 -12.05
N GLY A 285 -11.15 -3.30 -10.90
CA GLY A 285 -11.55 -4.48 -10.09
C GLY A 285 -11.23 -4.34 -8.60
N PRO A 286 -11.78 -5.25 -7.77
CA PRO A 286 -11.75 -5.12 -6.31
C PRO A 286 -10.33 -5.15 -5.70
N LYS A 287 -10.24 -4.82 -4.40
CA LYS A 287 -9.00 -4.98 -3.62
C LYS A 287 -8.50 -6.43 -3.69
N SER A 288 -7.17 -6.61 -3.62
CA SER A 288 -6.49 -7.92 -3.62
C SER A 288 -6.74 -8.85 -4.81
N SER A 289 -7.31 -8.36 -5.92
CA SER A 289 -7.63 -9.22 -7.07
C SER A 289 -6.48 -9.50 -8.05
N GLY A 290 -5.33 -8.83 -7.86
CA GLY A 290 -4.13 -8.97 -8.70
C GLY A 290 -3.85 -7.84 -9.70
N LYS A 291 -4.58 -6.70 -9.63
CA LYS A 291 -4.42 -5.55 -10.55
C LYS A 291 -2.96 -5.10 -10.73
N SER A 292 -2.28 -4.70 -9.66
CA SER A 292 -0.89 -4.20 -9.72
C SER A 292 0.09 -5.25 -10.24
N THR A 293 -0.14 -6.53 -9.94
CA THR A 293 0.62 -7.65 -10.53
C THR A 293 0.40 -7.72 -12.04
N PHE A 294 -0.84 -7.67 -12.51
CA PHE A 294 -1.14 -7.68 -13.95
C PHE A 294 -0.60 -6.43 -14.66
N ALA A 295 -0.67 -5.26 -14.03
CA ALA A 295 -0.06 -4.01 -14.51
C ALA A 295 1.45 -4.19 -14.75
N LYS A 296 2.17 -4.74 -13.76
CA LYS A 296 3.60 -5.06 -13.86
C LYS A 296 3.91 -6.03 -15.00
N LEU A 297 3.16 -7.13 -15.11
CA LEU A 297 3.31 -8.10 -16.19
C LEU A 297 3.07 -7.45 -17.58
N LEU A 298 2.06 -6.58 -17.69
CA LEU A 298 1.70 -5.89 -18.93
C LEU A 298 2.73 -4.84 -19.35
N VAL A 299 3.20 -3.99 -18.43
CA VAL A 299 4.28 -3.02 -18.67
C VAL A 299 5.55 -3.73 -19.13
N ASN A 300 5.99 -4.75 -18.39
CA ASN A 300 7.17 -5.57 -18.73
C ASN A 300 7.03 -6.25 -20.11
N ARG A 301 5.82 -6.74 -20.43
CA ARG A 301 5.50 -7.34 -21.73
C ARG A 301 5.58 -6.33 -22.88
N LEU A 302 4.99 -5.14 -22.72
CA LEU A 302 4.97 -4.07 -23.72
C LEU A 302 6.39 -3.54 -23.99
N LEU A 303 7.18 -3.31 -22.93
CA LEU A 303 8.60 -2.96 -23.05
C LEU A 303 9.34 -4.01 -23.87
N SER A 304 9.21 -5.29 -23.52
CA SER A 304 9.90 -6.38 -24.20
C SER A 304 9.47 -6.52 -25.66
N ALA A 305 8.19 -6.32 -25.98
CA ALA A 305 7.69 -6.35 -27.35
C ALA A 305 8.35 -5.26 -28.21
N SER A 306 8.35 -4.01 -27.73
CA SER A 306 8.88 -2.84 -28.45
C SER A 306 10.37 -2.93 -28.83
N GLN A 307 11.17 -3.71 -28.10
CA GLN A 307 12.59 -3.91 -28.41
C GLN A 307 12.83 -4.88 -29.58
N ASN A 308 11.83 -5.69 -29.99
CA ASN A 308 12.00 -6.64 -31.09
C ASN A 308 11.73 -6.02 -32.48
N GLU A 309 10.94 -4.94 -32.57
CA GLU A 309 10.45 -4.42 -33.85
C GLU A 309 11.45 -3.47 -34.54
N ASN A 310 12.34 -2.82 -33.79
CA ASN A 310 13.27 -1.80 -34.31
C ASN A 310 14.68 -2.36 -34.57
N SER A 311 14.82 -3.21 -35.60
CA SER A 311 16.12 -3.72 -36.05
C SER A 311 16.87 -2.80 -37.05
N SER A 312 16.35 -1.61 -37.36
CA SER A 312 17.01 -0.65 -38.26
C SER A 312 16.93 0.79 -37.73
N ASN A 313 18.08 1.31 -37.31
CA ASN A 313 18.39 2.74 -37.15
C ASN A 313 17.45 3.59 -36.26
N SER A 314 17.45 3.36 -34.94
CA SER A 314 17.62 4.41 -33.90
C SER A 314 17.34 3.86 -32.49
N ARG A 315 17.97 4.52 -31.52
CA ARG A 315 17.94 4.35 -30.05
C ARG A 315 16.61 3.84 -29.46
N LYS A 316 16.73 2.98 -28.42
CA LYS A 316 15.73 2.59 -27.39
C LYS A 316 14.25 2.86 -27.74
N GLY A 317 13.45 1.80 -27.91
CA GLY A 317 12.00 1.89 -28.16
C GLY A 317 11.24 2.81 -27.19
N PRO A 318 10.02 3.27 -27.56
CA PRO A 318 9.36 4.47 -27.01
C PRO A 318 8.99 4.43 -25.51
N GLY A 319 9.30 3.33 -24.80
CA GLY A 319 8.91 3.11 -23.41
C GLY A 319 7.43 2.75 -23.27
N VAL A 320 6.95 2.76 -22.03
CA VAL A 320 5.55 2.57 -21.66
C VAL A 320 5.18 3.64 -20.65
N ALA A 321 4.02 4.27 -20.82
CA ALA A 321 3.47 5.18 -19.82
C ALA A 321 2.66 4.35 -18.81
N LEU A 322 2.91 4.56 -17.52
CA LEU A 322 2.08 4.04 -16.43
C LEU A 322 1.40 5.23 -15.76
N LEU A 323 0.07 5.27 -15.80
CA LEU A 323 -0.73 6.16 -14.97
C LEU A 323 -1.20 5.35 -13.77
N ASP A 324 -0.56 5.56 -12.62
CA ASP A 324 -0.92 4.89 -11.38
C ASP A 324 -1.79 5.79 -10.52
N LEU A 325 -3.03 5.34 -10.30
CA LEU A 325 -4.07 6.03 -9.57
C LEU A 325 -4.43 5.33 -8.25
N ASP A 326 -3.65 4.34 -7.78
CA ASP A 326 -3.86 3.74 -6.44
C ASP A 326 -2.96 4.41 -5.38
N PRO A 327 -3.44 5.42 -4.63
CA PRO A 327 -2.63 6.07 -3.59
C PRO A 327 -2.39 5.19 -2.36
N GLY A 328 -3.07 4.04 -2.25
CA GLY A 328 -2.96 3.12 -1.13
C GLY A 328 -1.82 2.11 -1.30
N GLN A 329 -1.49 1.71 -2.53
CA GLN A 329 -0.37 0.83 -2.85
C GLN A 329 0.27 1.22 -4.20
N PRO A 330 0.82 2.45 -4.32
CA PRO A 330 1.35 2.92 -5.58
C PRO A 330 2.66 2.21 -5.96
N GLU A 331 2.97 2.23 -7.24
CA GLU A 331 4.25 1.80 -7.80
C GLU A 331 5.05 3.05 -8.23
N TYR A 332 6.35 3.11 -7.85
CA TYR A 332 7.26 4.24 -8.15
C TYR A 332 6.93 5.60 -7.50
N SER A 333 6.08 5.65 -6.46
CA SER A 333 5.88 6.86 -5.66
C SER A 333 5.67 6.55 -4.17
N HIS A 334 5.59 7.59 -3.34
CA HIS A 334 5.29 7.44 -1.92
C HIS A 334 3.76 7.25 -1.72
N PRO A 335 3.31 6.41 -0.75
CA PRO A 335 1.89 6.29 -0.43
C PRO A 335 1.20 7.64 -0.18
N GLY A 336 -0.02 7.80 -0.71
CA GLY A 336 -0.77 9.05 -0.71
C GLY A 336 -0.58 9.94 -1.95
N GLN A 337 0.11 9.44 -2.98
CA GLN A 337 0.32 10.13 -4.26
C GLN A 337 -0.29 9.35 -5.43
N VAL A 338 -0.63 10.06 -6.52
CA VAL A 338 -0.95 9.48 -7.83
C VAL A 338 0.00 10.07 -8.88
N SER A 339 0.36 9.30 -9.91
CA SER A 339 1.45 9.72 -10.80
C SER A 339 1.41 9.15 -12.22
N LEU A 340 2.02 9.87 -13.14
CA LEU A 340 2.32 9.43 -14.50
C LEU A 340 3.83 9.18 -14.63
N ILE A 341 4.22 7.95 -14.97
CA ILE A 341 5.62 7.51 -15.08
C ILE A 341 5.94 7.12 -16.53
N HIS A 342 7.06 7.59 -17.09
CA HIS A 342 7.65 7.01 -18.30
C HIS A 342 8.61 5.89 -17.93
N ILE A 343 8.20 4.66 -18.16
CA ILE A 343 8.98 3.46 -17.85
C ILE A 343 9.77 3.05 -19.10
N ARG A 344 11.08 2.83 -18.94
CA ARG A 344 11.97 2.37 -20.04
C ARG A 344 12.79 1.12 -19.72
N GLU A 345 12.70 0.62 -18.50
CA GLU A 345 13.35 -0.62 -18.06
C GLU A 345 12.34 -1.54 -17.37
N PRO A 346 12.45 -2.88 -17.53
CA PRO A 346 11.51 -3.81 -16.92
C PRO A 346 11.76 -3.93 -15.43
N ASN A 347 10.68 -4.13 -14.68
CA ASN A 347 10.68 -4.18 -13.23
C ASN A 347 10.54 -5.62 -12.74
N PHE A 348 11.57 -6.11 -12.03
CA PHE A 348 11.62 -7.46 -11.47
C PHE A 348 11.72 -7.48 -9.94
N GLY A 349 11.04 -6.54 -9.27
CA GLY A 349 10.99 -6.45 -7.81
C GLY A 349 9.61 -6.08 -7.23
N PRO A 350 9.45 -6.13 -5.90
CA PRO A 350 8.33 -5.56 -5.16
C PRO A 350 8.40 -4.02 -5.05
N SER A 351 7.30 -3.32 -4.77
CA SER A 351 7.27 -1.83 -4.74
C SER A 351 8.34 -1.19 -3.85
N ILE A 352 8.73 -1.88 -2.76
CA ILE A 352 9.80 -1.47 -1.85
C ILE A 352 11.21 -1.41 -2.49
N THR A 353 11.43 -1.93 -3.70
CA THR A 353 12.73 -1.89 -4.40
C THR A 353 12.80 -0.82 -5.49
N HIS A 354 11.76 0.01 -5.60
CA HIS A 354 11.66 1.13 -6.52
C HIS A 354 10.57 2.09 -6.01
N PRO A 355 10.72 2.69 -4.81
CA PRO A 355 9.80 3.70 -4.30
C PRO A 355 9.83 5.00 -5.13
N ILE A 356 10.81 5.13 -6.03
CA ILE A 356 10.87 6.07 -7.16
C ILE A 356 11.31 5.29 -8.42
N PRO A 357 11.16 5.84 -9.64
CA PRO A 357 11.70 5.21 -10.86
C PRO A 357 13.23 5.08 -10.85
N GLY A 358 13.75 4.03 -11.52
CA GLY A 358 15.18 3.83 -11.76
C GLY A 358 15.74 4.75 -12.85
N THR A 359 17.05 4.69 -13.11
CA THR A 359 17.77 5.68 -13.92
C THR A 359 17.43 5.71 -15.42
N SER A 360 16.73 4.70 -15.98
CA SER A 360 16.21 4.80 -17.36
C SER A 360 14.80 5.39 -17.42
N SER A 361 14.10 5.44 -16.30
CA SER A 361 12.68 5.78 -16.17
C SER A 361 12.52 7.09 -15.40
N HIS A 362 11.38 7.77 -15.50
CA HIS A 362 11.15 9.02 -14.74
C HIS A 362 9.67 9.28 -14.51
N ILE A 363 9.37 10.00 -13.43
CA ILE A 363 8.05 10.59 -13.21
C ILE A 363 7.91 11.76 -14.19
N ILE A 364 6.80 11.82 -14.93
CA ILE A 364 6.45 12.95 -15.80
C ILE A 364 5.76 14.03 -14.96
N ARG A 365 4.79 13.62 -14.14
CA ARG A 365 4.09 14.46 -13.15
C ARG A 365 3.49 13.57 -12.07
N ALA A 366 3.33 14.11 -10.86
CA ALA A 366 2.68 13.45 -9.75
C ALA A 366 1.89 14.45 -8.94
N HIS A 367 0.83 13.98 -8.26
CA HIS A 367 0.00 14.78 -7.37
C HIS A 367 -0.10 14.16 -5.98
N ALA A 368 -0.10 15.02 -4.97
CA ALA A 368 -0.34 14.64 -3.59
C ALA A 368 -1.85 14.66 -3.32
N LEU A 369 -2.39 13.55 -2.83
CA LEU A 369 -3.77 13.49 -2.32
C LEU A 369 -3.81 13.64 -0.79
N GLY A 370 -2.67 13.51 -0.12
CA GLY A 370 -2.56 13.54 1.34
C GLY A 370 -3.27 12.37 2.04
N ALA A 371 -3.78 11.37 1.31
CA ALA A 371 -4.56 10.27 1.86
C ALA A 371 -4.36 8.96 1.05
N VAL A 372 -4.46 7.82 1.73
CA VAL A 372 -4.29 6.47 1.14
C VAL A 372 -5.57 5.93 0.48
N SER A 373 -6.56 6.78 0.21
CA SER A 373 -7.84 6.43 -0.41
C SER A 373 -8.45 7.63 -1.14
N PRO A 374 -8.99 7.47 -2.36
CA PRO A 374 -9.76 8.52 -3.07
C PRO A 374 -10.98 9.02 -2.29
N SER A 375 -11.49 8.23 -1.34
CA SER A 375 -12.70 8.54 -0.57
C SER A 375 -12.59 9.76 0.34
N MET A 376 -11.38 10.31 0.57
CA MET A 376 -11.20 11.54 1.36
C MET A 376 -11.57 12.80 0.58
N ASP A 377 -11.24 12.84 -0.72
CA ASP A 377 -11.63 13.90 -1.64
C ASP A 377 -11.71 13.34 -3.07
N PRO A 378 -12.90 12.84 -3.47
CA PRO A 378 -13.14 12.34 -4.82
C PRO A 378 -12.91 13.38 -5.93
N SER A 379 -13.15 14.66 -5.63
CA SER A 379 -13.07 15.77 -6.59
C SER A 379 -11.61 16.11 -6.90
N LEU A 380 -10.78 16.25 -5.86
CA LEU A 380 -9.33 16.39 -6.01
C LEU A 380 -8.73 15.18 -6.72
N TYR A 381 -9.10 13.96 -6.29
CA TYR A 381 -8.62 12.72 -6.94
C TYR A 381 -8.92 12.72 -8.45
N MET A 382 -10.16 13.06 -8.84
CA MET A 382 -10.55 13.10 -10.25
C MET A 382 -9.78 14.18 -11.02
N SER A 383 -9.64 15.38 -10.45
CA SER A 383 -8.89 16.48 -11.07
C SER A 383 -7.42 16.10 -11.29
N CYS A 384 -6.78 15.49 -10.28
CA CYS A 384 -5.41 14.97 -10.38
C CYS A 384 -5.28 13.89 -11.46
N ALA A 385 -6.22 12.94 -11.55
CA ALA A 385 -6.20 11.88 -12.55
C ALA A 385 -6.36 12.42 -13.99
N LEU A 386 -7.15 13.48 -14.17
CA LEU A 386 -7.41 14.11 -15.46
C LEU A 386 -6.25 14.99 -15.93
N ASP A 387 -5.61 15.73 -15.03
CA ASP A 387 -4.36 16.45 -15.32
C ASP A 387 -3.25 15.47 -15.77
N LEU A 388 -3.00 14.41 -14.99
CA LEU A 388 -2.02 13.39 -15.37
C LEU A 388 -2.33 12.76 -16.73
N PHE A 389 -3.61 12.58 -17.06
CA PHE A 389 -4.01 12.12 -18.39
C PHE A 389 -3.79 13.18 -19.49
N ALA A 390 -3.96 14.48 -19.21
CA ALA A 390 -3.61 15.56 -20.11
C ALA A 390 -2.09 15.58 -20.41
N HIS A 391 -1.25 15.41 -19.39
CA HIS A 391 0.19 15.26 -19.57
C HIS A 391 0.57 14.05 -20.43
N TYR A 392 -0.11 12.90 -20.27
CA TYR A 392 0.07 11.76 -21.17
C TYR A 392 -0.34 12.10 -22.61
N ARG A 393 -1.46 12.82 -22.83
CA ARG A 393 -1.90 13.23 -24.17
C ARG A 393 -0.89 14.16 -24.84
N ASN A 394 -0.26 15.05 -24.07
CA ASN A 394 0.80 15.94 -24.54
C ASN A 394 2.10 15.17 -24.88
N LEU A 395 2.43 14.09 -24.15
CA LEU A 395 3.53 13.21 -24.52
C LEU A 395 3.23 12.40 -25.80
N ALA A 396 1.99 11.90 -25.94
CA ALA A 396 1.58 11.09 -27.09
C ALA A 396 1.49 11.92 -28.40
N SER A 397 1.15 13.20 -28.33
CA SER A 397 1.11 14.10 -29.50
C SER A 397 2.50 14.40 -30.09
N LEU A 398 3.57 14.21 -29.32
CA LEU A 398 4.98 14.30 -29.77
C LEU A 398 5.43 13.07 -30.58
N HIS A 399 4.50 12.33 -31.17
CA HIS A 399 4.73 11.17 -32.06
C HIS A 399 5.47 9.98 -31.41
N LEU A 400 5.55 9.96 -30.08
CA LEU A 400 5.89 8.77 -29.32
C LEU A 400 4.68 7.83 -29.33
N ASN A 401 4.76 6.72 -30.07
CA ASN A 401 3.83 5.59 -29.98
C ASN A 401 3.98 4.85 -28.64
N CYS A 402 3.89 5.57 -27.54
CA CYS A 402 4.04 5.10 -26.18
C CYS A 402 2.67 4.57 -25.68
N PRO A 403 2.51 3.26 -25.44
CA PRO A 403 1.27 2.73 -24.87
C PRO A 403 1.10 3.18 -23.42
N LEU A 404 -0.15 3.37 -23.01
CA LEU A 404 -0.55 3.68 -21.64
C LEU A 404 -1.14 2.45 -20.95
N VAL A 405 -0.66 2.15 -19.75
CA VAL A 405 -1.30 1.28 -18.77
C VAL A 405 -1.84 2.16 -17.65
N ILE A 406 -3.10 1.95 -17.25
CA ILE A 406 -3.75 2.71 -16.16
C ILE A 406 -4.09 1.72 -15.05
N ASN A 407 -3.51 1.91 -13.87
CA ASN A 407 -3.84 1.16 -12.66
C ASN A 407 -4.81 1.98 -11.81
N THR A 408 -5.97 1.41 -11.46
CA THR A 408 -6.98 2.09 -10.64
C THR A 408 -7.04 1.52 -9.22
N PRO A 409 -7.53 2.28 -8.22
CA PRO A 409 -7.66 1.77 -6.86
C PRO A 409 -8.71 0.67 -6.76
N GLY A 410 -8.61 -0.16 -5.73
CA GLY A 410 -9.52 -1.31 -5.51
C GLY A 410 -10.94 -0.98 -5.01
N TRP A 411 -11.36 0.28 -5.04
CA TRP A 411 -12.68 0.71 -4.59
C TRP A 411 -13.66 0.71 -5.77
N VAL A 412 -14.58 -0.26 -5.79
CA VAL A 412 -15.44 -0.56 -6.96
C VAL A 412 -16.94 -0.43 -6.67
N LEU A 413 -17.33 0.20 -5.56
CA LEU A 413 -18.72 0.32 -5.09
C LEU A 413 -19.01 1.76 -4.66
N GLY A 414 -20.27 2.20 -4.77
CA GLY A 414 -20.69 3.56 -4.48
C GLY A 414 -19.88 4.59 -5.27
N THR A 415 -19.40 5.64 -4.61
CA THR A 415 -18.53 6.65 -5.25
C THR A 415 -17.25 6.10 -5.89
N GLY A 416 -16.75 4.93 -5.46
CA GLY A 416 -15.68 4.24 -6.17
C GLY A 416 -16.07 3.77 -7.58
N LEU A 417 -17.33 3.35 -7.76
CA LEU A 417 -17.89 3.00 -9.07
C LEU A 417 -18.12 4.25 -9.93
N GLU A 418 -18.67 5.32 -9.34
CA GLU A 418 -18.85 6.63 -10.00
C GLU A 418 -17.53 7.16 -10.57
N ILE A 419 -16.46 7.13 -9.76
CA ILE A 419 -15.10 7.48 -10.19
C ILE A 419 -14.64 6.63 -11.38
N LEU A 420 -14.86 5.31 -11.36
CA LEU A 420 -14.43 4.43 -12.46
C LEU A 420 -15.22 4.68 -13.75
N VAL A 421 -16.53 4.92 -13.65
CA VAL A 421 -17.40 5.26 -14.78
C VAL A 421 -16.97 6.59 -15.41
N ASP A 422 -16.72 7.62 -14.59
CA ASP A 422 -16.29 8.95 -15.07
C ASP A 422 -14.87 8.91 -15.67
N LEU A 423 -13.94 8.15 -15.07
CA LEU A 423 -12.63 7.87 -15.68
C LEU A 423 -12.77 7.19 -17.04
N ILE A 424 -13.61 6.16 -17.19
CA ILE A 424 -13.85 5.51 -18.50
C ILE A 424 -14.38 6.54 -19.52
N ALA A 425 -15.36 7.35 -19.13
CA ALA A 425 -16.00 8.34 -20.00
C ALA A 425 -15.03 9.45 -20.47
N LYS A 426 -14.18 9.95 -19.58
CA LYS A 426 -13.24 11.05 -19.85
C LYS A 426 -11.93 10.58 -20.50
N VAL A 427 -11.35 9.49 -20.02
CA VAL A 427 -10.06 8.94 -20.51
C VAL A 427 -10.23 8.19 -21.83
N ARG A 428 -11.40 7.57 -22.06
CA ARG A 428 -11.70 6.75 -23.24
C ARG A 428 -10.60 5.72 -23.52
N PRO A 429 -10.38 4.74 -22.63
CA PRO A 429 -9.43 3.65 -22.85
C PRO A 429 -9.75 2.89 -24.15
N SER A 430 -8.74 2.24 -24.74
CA SER A 430 -8.92 1.35 -25.90
C SER A 430 -9.23 -0.09 -25.51
N GLU A 431 -8.98 -0.46 -24.25
CA GLU A 431 -9.23 -1.79 -23.67
C GLU A 431 -9.46 -1.61 -22.16
N ILE A 432 -10.51 -2.24 -21.62
CA ILE A 432 -10.81 -2.25 -20.18
C ILE A 432 -10.70 -3.69 -19.70
N ILE A 433 -9.89 -3.93 -18.67
CA ILE A 433 -9.67 -5.24 -18.07
C ILE A 433 -10.16 -5.21 -16.63
N TYR A 434 -11.27 -5.88 -16.38
CA TYR A 434 -11.84 -6.05 -15.05
C TYR A 434 -11.30 -7.34 -14.41
N MET A 435 -10.50 -7.17 -13.36
CA MET A 435 -9.75 -8.23 -12.68
C MET A 435 -10.63 -9.02 -11.69
N SER A 436 -11.80 -9.48 -12.14
CA SER A 436 -12.62 -10.51 -11.47
C SER A 436 -13.60 -11.14 -12.45
N LYS A 437 -13.89 -12.44 -12.31
CA LYS A 437 -15.03 -13.12 -12.97
C LYS A 437 -16.29 -13.17 -12.10
N ALA A 438 -16.16 -12.87 -10.81
CA ALA A 438 -17.22 -12.95 -9.80
C ALA A 438 -17.41 -11.61 -9.07
N GLY A 439 -17.26 -10.51 -9.80
CA GLY A 439 -17.62 -9.18 -9.28
C GLY A 439 -19.14 -9.03 -9.15
N PRO A 440 -19.63 -8.07 -8.34
CA PRO A 440 -21.06 -7.77 -8.28
C PRO A 440 -21.60 -7.41 -9.66
N ALA A 441 -22.78 -7.92 -10.02
CA ALA A 441 -23.36 -7.75 -11.36
C ALA A 441 -23.54 -6.26 -11.71
N GLU A 442 -24.12 -5.48 -10.80
CA GLU A 442 -24.29 -4.01 -10.90
C GLU A 442 -22.99 -3.27 -11.26
N VAL A 443 -21.87 -3.67 -10.67
CA VAL A 443 -20.54 -3.07 -10.95
C VAL A 443 -20.10 -3.41 -12.36
N VAL A 444 -20.26 -4.66 -12.79
CA VAL A 444 -19.87 -5.11 -14.14
C VAL A 444 -20.75 -4.46 -15.20
N GLU A 445 -22.06 -4.41 -14.99
CA GLU A 445 -23.04 -3.79 -15.88
C GLU A 445 -22.79 -2.28 -16.03
N SER A 446 -22.59 -1.56 -14.92
CA SER A 446 -22.30 -0.11 -14.95
C SER A 446 -20.99 0.22 -15.68
N LEU A 447 -19.95 -0.61 -15.49
CA LEU A 447 -18.68 -0.43 -16.20
C LEU A 447 -18.79 -0.80 -17.68
N GLN A 448 -19.65 -1.75 -18.06
CA GLN A 448 -19.93 -2.11 -19.45
C GLN A 448 -20.73 -1.02 -20.19
N ASP A 449 -21.74 -0.42 -19.54
CA ASP A 449 -22.47 0.72 -20.11
C ASP A 449 -21.54 1.93 -20.32
N ALA A 450 -20.69 2.23 -19.33
CA ALA A 450 -19.65 3.27 -19.46
C ALA A 450 -18.66 2.98 -20.60
N ALA A 451 -18.27 1.71 -20.78
CA ALA A 451 -17.33 1.27 -21.82
C ALA A 451 -17.89 1.45 -23.25
N LYS A 452 -19.21 1.31 -23.44
CA LYS A 452 -19.92 1.39 -24.72
C LYS A 452 -19.37 0.41 -25.76
N THR A 453 -18.56 0.89 -26.70
CA THR A 453 -17.92 0.08 -27.75
C THR A 453 -16.51 -0.38 -27.39
N THR A 454 -15.99 0.05 -26.23
CA THR A 454 -14.65 -0.34 -25.74
C THR A 454 -14.64 -1.80 -25.33
N PRO A 455 -13.68 -2.63 -25.79
CA PRO A 455 -13.53 -4.01 -25.34
C PRO A 455 -13.42 -4.11 -23.82
N PHE A 456 -14.39 -4.79 -23.20
CA PHE A 456 -14.41 -5.08 -21.77
C PHE A 456 -14.09 -6.56 -21.54
N ILE A 457 -12.98 -6.84 -20.85
CA ILE A 457 -12.46 -8.20 -20.63
C ILE A 457 -12.47 -8.52 -19.14
N THR A 458 -13.13 -9.61 -18.74
CA THR A 458 -13.04 -10.14 -17.37
C THR A 458 -11.91 -11.17 -17.26
N LEU A 459 -11.08 -11.04 -16.22
CA LEU A 459 -10.01 -11.98 -15.91
C LEU A 459 -10.23 -12.64 -14.54
N PRO A 460 -9.75 -13.89 -14.33
CA PRO A 460 -9.82 -14.50 -13.02
C PRO A 460 -8.96 -13.70 -12.04
N SER A 461 -9.49 -13.48 -10.83
CA SER A 461 -8.71 -12.89 -9.73
C SER A 461 -7.63 -13.86 -9.26
N GLN A 462 -6.57 -13.33 -8.66
CA GLN A 462 -5.54 -14.09 -7.96
C GLN A 462 -5.41 -13.53 -6.53
N THR A 463 -6.39 -13.85 -5.69
CA THR A 463 -6.29 -13.60 -4.25
C THR A 463 -5.25 -14.54 -3.67
N THR A 464 -4.31 -14.00 -2.90
CA THR A 464 -3.29 -14.79 -2.20
C THR A 464 -3.69 -14.97 -0.74
N ASP A 465 -4.01 -16.20 -0.35
CA ASP A 465 -4.37 -16.55 1.03
C ASP A 465 -3.19 -16.40 2.03
N PHE A 466 -1.96 -16.22 1.51
CA PHE A 466 -0.71 -16.20 2.27
C PHE A 466 0.05 -14.88 2.08
N MET A 467 -0.42 -13.84 2.74
CA MET A 467 0.27 -12.55 2.82
C MET A 467 0.96 -12.40 4.18
N THR A 468 2.30 -12.46 4.20
CA THR A 468 3.10 -12.25 5.43
C THR A 468 3.12 -10.79 5.90
N ARG A 469 2.56 -9.87 5.11
CA ARG A 469 2.49 -8.42 5.36
C ARG A 469 1.12 -7.90 4.93
N THR A 470 0.47 -7.12 5.79
CA THR A 470 -0.80 -6.42 5.49
C THR A 470 -0.55 -5.22 4.57
N SER A 471 -1.61 -4.64 3.97
CA SER A 471 -1.46 -3.41 3.17
C SER A 471 -0.81 -2.25 3.94
N ALA A 472 -1.09 -2.12 5.24
CA ALA A 472 -0.45 -1.12 6.09
C ALA A 472 1.04 -1.42 6.36
N HIS A 473 1.42 -2.69 6.53
CA HIS A 473 2.82 -3.09 6.59
C HIS A 473 3.56 -2.77 5.28
N LEU A 474 2.95 -3.05 4.12
CA LEU A 474 3.55 -2.75 2.82
C LEU A 474 3.75 -1.25 2.59
N ARG A 475 2.75 -0.40 2.94
CA ARG A 475 2.93 1.06 2.92
C ARG A 475 4.05 1.51 3.85
N THR A 476 4.10 0.98 5.07
CA THR A 476 5.19 1.28 6.04
C THR A 476 6.55 0.93 5.45
N MET A 477 6.72 -0.26 4.86
CA MET A 477 7.97 -0.68 4.23
C MET A 477 8.33 0.18 3.01
N GLN A 478 7.34 0.64 2.24
CA GLN A 478 7.55 1.52 1.09
C GLN A 478 7.96 2.94 1.52
N SER A 479 7.34 3.50 2.56
CA SER A 479 7.78 4.76 3.17
C SER A 479 9.20 4.66 3.76
N MET A 480 9.50 3.58 4.48
CA MET A 480 10.87 3.33 4.96
C MET A 480 11.87 3.26 3.80
N SER A 481 11.55 2.47 2.76
CA SER A 481 12.39 2.37 1.56
C SER A 481 12.61 3.73 0.88
N TYR A 482 11.57 4.57 0.80
CA TYR A 482 11.65 5.92 0.24
C TYR A 482 12.61 6.83 1.04
N PHE A 483 12.40 6.96 2.36
CA PHE A 483 13.21 7.86 3.18
C PHE A 483 14.66 7.41 3.40
N HIS A 484 14.96 6.12 3.17
CA HIS A 484 16.31 5.56 3.25
C HIS A 484 17.03 5.46 1.90
N LEU A 485 16.46 5.99 0.81
CA LEU A 485 17.20 6.14 -0.45
C LEU A 485 18.44 7.04 -0.24
N ASP A 486 19.55 6.67 -0.86
CA ASP A 486 20.76 7.50 -0.94
C ASP A 486 20.69 8.41 -2.19
N PRO A 487 20.43 9.73 -2.05
CA PRO A 487 20.34 10.65 -3.19
C PRO A 487 21.70 10.92 -3.86
N THR A 488 22.82 10.49 -3.25
CA THR A 488 24.16 10.70 -3.82
C THR A 488 24.49 9.69 -4.93
N ASN A 489 23.85 8.52 -4.93
CA ASN A 489 24.05 7.51 -5.95
C ASN A 489 23.21 7.79 -7.22
N LYS A 490 23.79 8.57 -8.15
CA LYS A 490 23.14 8.91 -9.42
C LYS A 490 23.14 7.78 -10.48
N LYS A 491 23.62 6.56 -10.16
CA LYS A 491 23.74 5.44 -11.14
C LYS A 491 22.64 4.39 -11.02
N GLU A 492 22.25 4.07 -9.78
CA GLU A 492 21.24 3.07 -9.44
C GLU A 492 20.61 3.42 -8.10
N LEU A 493 19.41 2.90 -7.82
CA LEU A 493 18.78 3.07 -6.52
C LEU A 493 19.59 2.31 -5.46
N ALA A 494 20.01 3.01 -4.43
CA ALA A 494 20.73 2.47 -3.29
C ALA A 494 20.08 2.95 -1.98
N TRP A 495 20.27 2.17 -0.91
CA TRP A 495 19.67 2.41 0.40
C TRP A 495 20.72 2.47 1.49
N SER A 496 20.52 3.38 2.45
CA SER A 496 21.34 3.54 3.64
C SER A 496 20.74 2.82 4.84
N GLY A 497 21.57 2.15 5.64
CA GLY A 497 21.19 1.57 6.94
C GLY A 497 21.35 2.55 8.11
N THR A 498 21.40 3.84 7.81
CA THR A 498 21.68 4.91 8.78
C THR A 498 20.37 5.44 9.35
N PRO A 499 20.15 5.39 10.68
CA PRO A 499 18.92 5.87 11.29
C PRO A 499 18.56 7.29 10.87
N LEU A 500 17.28 7.55 10.59
CA LEU A 500 16.81 8.90 10.23
C LEU A 500 17.15 9.96 11.28
N SER A 501 17.26 9.57 12.56
CA SER A 501 17.74 10.40 13.67
C SER A 501 19.20 10.87 13.50
N SER A 502 20.03 10.10 12.80
CA SER A 502 21.46 10.37 12.56
C SER A 502 21.71 11.14 11.26
N ILE A 503 20.72 11.26 10.38
CA ILE A 503 20.84 12.00 9.12
C ILE A 503 20.65 13.51 9.40
N PRO A 504 21.55 14.40 8.93
CA PRO A 504 21.37 15.84 9.04
C PRO A 504 20.10 16.31 8.29
N PRO A 505 19.20 17.07 8.94
CA PRO A 505 18.00 17.59 8.28
C PRO A 505 18.31 18.86 7.47
N TRP A 506 17.45 19.13 6.48
CA TRP A 506 17.36 20.43 5.82
C TRP A 506 16.80 21.49 6.80
N GLU A 507 17.49 22.62 6.99
CA GLU A 507 17.02 23.76 7.81
C GLU A 507 16.33 24.86 6.98
N ILE A 508 15.03 24.69 6.73
CA ILE A 508 14.25 25.58 5.86
C ILE A 508 13.71 26.77 6.66
N LYS A 509 14.00 28.00 6.25
CA LYS A 509 13.39 29.20 6.83
C LYS A 509 11.93 29.29 6.41
N TYR A 510 11.01 29.48 7.34
CA TYR A 510 9.58 29.62 7.03
C TYR A 510 9.03 31.05 7.17
N SER A 511 9.90 32.04 7.43
CA SER A 511 9.49 33.41 7.74
C SER A 511 10.39 34.49 7.13
N GLY A 512 9.82 35.70 6.99
CA GLY A 512 10.49 36.87 6.41
C GLY A 512 10.65 36.77 4.89
N GLU A 513 11.32 37.77 4.30
CA GLU A 513 11.37 37.99 2.84
C GLU A 513 11.93 36.80 2.04
N ASN A 514 12.91 36.09 2.61
CA ASN A 514 13.55 34.91 2.02
C ASN A 514 13.09 33.61 2.72
N ALA A 515 11.77 33.41 2.87
CA ALA A 515 11.21 32.14 3.29
C ALA A 515 11.34 31.09 2.17
N GLY A 516 11.82 29.89 2.51
CA GLY A 516 11.98 28.76 1.58
C GLY A 516 10.69 27.97 1.32
N ILE A 517 9.61 28.28 2.03
CA ILE A 517 8.25 27.83 1.73
C ILE A 517 7.30 29.02 1.71
N LEU A 518 6.27 28.95 0.88
CA LEU A 518 5.16 29.91 0.85
C LEU A 518 4.19 29.69 2.02
N GLY A 519 3.91 28.44 2.34
CA GLY A 519 2.98 28.08 3.41
C GLY A 519 2.82 26.58 3.61
N ILE A 520 2.05 26.25 4.63
CA ILE A 520 1.65 24.90 5.02
C ILE A 520 0.14 24.79 4.82
N LEU A 521 -0.32 23.80 4.06
CA LEU A 521 -1.72 23.57 3.74
C LEU A 521 -2.14 22.18 4.25
N CYS A 522 -3.33 22.07 4.82
CA CYS A 522 -3.88 20.79 5.27
C CYS A 522 -4.98 20.34 4.30
N TYR A 523 -4.97 19.06 3.92
CA TYR A 523 -6.04 18.44 3.14
C TYR A 523 -6.98 17.65 4.05
N GLY A 524 -8.29 17.86 3.88
CA GLY A 524 -9.32 17.31 4.76
C GLY A 524 -9.43 18.08 6.07
N GLU A 525 -8.92 17.49 7.16
CA GLU A 525 -9.02 18.05 8.52
C GLU A 525 -8.13 19.30 8.66
N GLN A 526 -8.74 20.43 9.02
CA GLN A 526 -8.04 21.69 9.30
C GLN A 526 -7.79 21.82 10.81
N PRO A 527 -6.56 21.62 11.32
CA PRO A 527 -6.26 21.87 12.73
C PRO A 527 -6.47 23.36 13.07
N PRO A 528 -6.88 23.69 14.31
CA PRO A 528 -6.75 25.04 14.84
C PRO A 528 -5.31 25.57 14.70
N SER A 529 -5.15 26.87 14.47
CA SER A 529 -3.83 27.47 14.17
C SER A 529 -2.82 27.31 15.31
N ASP A 530 -3.28 27.18 16.55
CA ASP A 530 -2.53 26.87 17.76
C ASP A 530 -2.08 25.40 17.86
N LEU A 531 -2.68 24.49 17.09
CA LEU A 531 -2.35 23.06 17.07
C LEU A 531 -1.64 22.60 15.80
N LEU A 532 -1.39 23.50 14.83
CA LEU A 532 -0.70 23.15 13.58
C LEU A 532 0.70 22.59 13.85
N SER A 533 1.46 23.22 14.75
CA SER A 533 2.83 22.81 15.10
C SER A 533 2.86 21.39 15.65
N GLU A 534 2.01 21.06 16.62
CA GLU A 534 1.81 19.71 17.15
C GLU A 534 1.36 18.71 16.05
N THR A 535 0.49 19.14 15.14
CA THR A 535 -0.08 18.28 14.08
C THR A 535 0.95 17.88 13.03
N ILE A 536 1.83 18.79 12.63
CA ILE A 536 2.84 18.53 11.60
C ILE A 536 4.16 18.00 12.16
N ASN A 537 4.49 18.25 13.43
CA ASN A 537 5.74 17.77 14.01
C ASN A 537 5.76 16.23 14.07
N GLY A 538 6.83 15.62 13.54
CA GLY A 538 6.92 14.18 13.35
C GLY A 538 6.01 13.61 12.24
N SER A 539 5.30 14.42 11.44
CA SER A 539 4.42 13.94 10.37
C SER A 539 5.14 13.82 9.02
N ILE A 540 4.55 13.05 8.09
CA ILE A 540 4.92 13.09 6.68
C ILE A 540 4.06 14.16 5.99
N VAL A 541 4.72 15.08 5.30
CA VAL A 541 4.11 16.09 4.42
C VAL A 541 4.53 15.82 2.97
N SER A 542 3.70 16.23 2.01
CA SER A 542 4.07 16.25 0.59
C SER A 542 4.69 17.61 0.24
N ILE A 543 5.75 17.61 -0.55
CA ILE A 543 6.35 18.83 -1.09
C ILE A 543 5.68 19.11 -2.43
N VAL A 544 4.97 20.23 -2.52
CA VAL A 544 4.23 20.65 -3.73
C VAL A 544 4.84 21.93 -4.28
N VAL A 545 5.16 21.92 -5.56
CA VAL A 545 5.65 23.07 -6.31
C VAL A 545 4.47 23.77 -6.95
N ILE A 546 4.41 25.09 -6.78
CA ILE A 546 3.46 25.99 -7.42
C ILE A 546 4.12 26.52 -8.69
N GLU A 547 3.58 26.14 -9.84
CA GLU A 547 4.06 26.55 -11.17
C GLU A 547 3.47 27.91 -11.56
N ASP A 548 2.16 28.09 -11.31
CA ASP A 548 1.44 29.35 -11.47
C ASP A 548 0.65 29.68 -10.19
N PRO A 549 0.60 30.94 -9.73
CA PRO A 549 -0.22 31.35 -8.58
C PRO A 549 -1.72 30.99 -8.68
N ALA A 550 -2.25 30.75 -9.88
CA ALA A 550 -3.59 30.19 -10.12
C ALA A 550 -3.84 28.84 -9.42
N ALA A 551 -2.77 28.11 -9.05
CA ALA A 551 -2.87 26.90 -8.23
C ALA A 551 -3.54 27.11 -6.87
N ILE A 552 -3.61 28.34 -6.38
CA ILE A 552 -4.12 28.68 -5.05
C ILE A 552 -5.48 29.39 -5.20
N PRO A 553 -6.60 28.73 -4.85
CA PRO A 553 -7.92 29.35 -4.88
C PRO A 553 -7.97 30.68 -4.10
N GLY A 554 -8.48 31.73 -4.74
CA GLY A 554 -8.57 33.07 -4.15
C GLY A 554 -7.29 33.91 -4.20
N HIS A 555 -6.19 33.39 -4.73
CA HIS A 555 -4.95 34.14 -4.93
C HIS A 555 -5.08 35.13 -6.10
N THR A 556 -5.57 36.33 -5.79
CA THR A 556 -5.62 37.44 -6.75
C THR A 556 -4.21 37.96 -7.01
N SER A 557 -3.65 37.68 -8.19
CA SER A 557 -2.40 38.31 -8.63
C SER A 557 -2.57 39.83 -8.65
N ALA A 558 -1.71 40.56 -7.92
CA ALA A 558 -1.83 42.02 -7.68
C ALA A 558 -1.60 42.92 -8.93
N GLN A 559 -1.75 42.35 -10.13
CA GLN A 559 -1.64 43.02 -11.43
C GLN A 559 -2.96 43.06 -12.22
N GLN A 560 -4.05 42.40 -11.74
CA GLN A 560 -5.34 42.36 -12.45
C GLN A 560 -6.40 43.38 -11.98
N GLU A 561 -6.08 44.32 -11.09
CA GLU A 561 -6.99 45.44 -10.75
C GLU A 561 -7.01 46.59 -11.80
N LYS A 562 -6.50 46.37 -13.02
CA LYS A 562 -6.46 47.37 -14.11
C LYS A 562 -6.79 46.83 -15.50
N SER A 563 -7.89 46.10 -15.66
CA SER A 563 -8.56 45.96 -16.97
C SER A 563 -10.02 45.51 -16.85
N GLU A 564 -10.91 46.40 -16.39
CA GLU A 564 -12.34 46.26 -16.67
C GLU A 564 -12.63 46.67 -18.12
N THR A 565 -12.56 45.71 -19.04
CA THR A 565 -13.31 45.76 -20.30
C THR A 565 -13.77 44.36 -20.69
N SER A 566 -15.08 44.20 -20.87
CA SER A 566 -15.82 42.94 -21.01
C SER A 566 -15.67 42.23 -22.35
N ASP A 567 -15.72 40.89 -22.34
CA ASP A 567 -16.22 40.09 -23.46
C ASP A 567 -17.03 38.87 -22.93
N PRO A 568 -18.36 38.77 -23.15
CA PRO A 568 -19.25 37.90 -22.36
C PRO A 568 -19.53 36.52 -23.00
N ASN A 569 -18.52 35.82 -23.55
CA ASN A 569 -18.77 34.63 -24.38
C ASN A 569 -17.81 33.42 -24.19
N THR A 570 -17.41 33.13 -22.95
CA THR A 570 -16.67 31.89 -22.64
C THR A 570 -17.25 31.16 -21.42
N LEU A 571 -18.34 30.43 -21.61
CA LEU A 571 -18.91 29.53 -20.59
C LEU A 571 -18.16 28.19 -20.56
N HIS A 572 -17.12 28.12 -19.74
CA HIS A 572 -16.61 26.86 -19.20
C HIS A 572 -16.95 26.80 -17.70
N GLU A 573 -18.18 26.41 -17.38
CA GLU A 573 -18.61 26.18 -15.99
C GLU A 573 -17.87 24.97 -15.40
N PHE A 574 -16.92 25.24 -14.51
CA PHE A 574 -16.40 24.25 -13.57
C PHE A 574 -17.50 23.89 -12.57
N ASN A 575 -18.03 22.66 -12.65
CA ASN A 575 -18.82 22.07 -11.57
C ASN A 575 -17.90 21.65 -10.41
N SER A 576 -17.37 22.63 -9.69
CA SER A 576 -16.80 22.42 -8.36
C SER A 576 -17.93 22.47 -7.32
N PRO A 577 -18.16 21.41 -6.52
CA PRO A 577 -19.26 21.36 -5.57
C PRO A 577 -18.92 22.10 -4.27
N LEU A 578 -18.60 23.40 -4.36
CA LEU A 578 -18.52 24.30 -3.23
C LEU A 578 -19.25 25.60 -3.55
N THR A 579 -20.22 25.94 -2.71
CA THR A 579 -20.78 27.29 -2.60
C THR A 579 -19.65 28.30 -2.46
N LEU A 580 -19.75 29.40 -3.20
CA LEU A 580 -18.84 30.54 -3.17
C LEU A 580 -19.00 31.35 -1.85
N ASP A 581 -18.77 30.69 -0.72
CA ASP A 581 -18.36 31.39 0.49
C ASP A 581 -17.08 32.16 0.14
N LEU A 582 -17.09 33.49 0.33
CA LEU A 582 -15.95 34.33 -0.02
C LEU A 582 -14.70 33.84 0.72
N ILE A 583 -13.73 33.34 -0.05
CA ILE A 583 -12.43 32.86 0.45
C ILE A 583 -11.83 33.93 1.37
N LYS A 584 -11.69 33.59 2.65
CA LYS A 584 -11.36 34.56 3.69
C LYS A 584 -9.92 35.01 3.54
N LYS A 585 -9.73 36.32 3.44
CA LYS A 585 -8.41 36.97 3.42
C LYS A 585 -8.00 37.36 4.85
N PRO A 586 -6.70 37.32 5.20
CA PRO A 586 -5.58 36.86 4.36
C PRO A 586 -5.62 35.34 4.14
N LEU A 587 -5.06 34.90 3.01
CA LEU A 587 -5.03 33.48 2.61
C LEU A 587 -4.06 32.65 3.48
N ILE A 588 -3.01 33.29 3.98
CA ILE A 588 -1.98 32.70 4.83
C ILE A 588 -1.90 33.54 6.11
N LEU A 589 -1.94 32.86 7.25
CA LEU A 589 -1.91 33.41 8.60
C LEU A 589 -0.68 32.86 9.33
N PRO A 590 0.09 33.70 10.06
CA PRO A 590 1.09 33.19 10.99
C PRO A 590 0.40 32.49 12.17
N THR A 591 0.90 31.33 12.61
CA THR A 591 0.42 30.70 13.85
C THR A 591 0.76 31.55 15.08
N PRO A 592 -0.07 31.55 16.16
CA PRO A 592 0.07 32.49 17.26
C PRO A 592 1.40 32.42 18.03
N HIS A 593 2.01 31.23 18.12
CA HIS A 593 3.18 30.97 18.96
C HIS A 593 4.47 30.74 18.14
N GLU A 594 4.38 29.98 17.05
CA GLU A 594 5.53 29.56 16.24
C GLU A 594 5.76 30.45 15.01
N ASN A 595 4.79 31.31 14.67
CA ASN A 595 4.80 32.13 13.46
C ASN A 595 4.90 31.30 12.16
N LEU A 596 4.35 30.08 12.15
CA LEU A 596 4.33 29.21 10.97
C LEU A 596 3.35 29.77 9.93
N PRO A 597 3.70 29.81 8.63
CA PRO A 597 2.81 30.31 7.57
C PRO A 597 1.72 29.28 7.26
N TYR A 598 0.58 29.34 7.95
CA TYR A 598 -0.54 28.43 7.77
C TYR A 598 -1.52 28.97 6.73
N PHE A 599 -1.89 28.19 5.71
CA PHE A 599 -3.06 28.51 4.91
C PHE A 599 -4.31 28.57 5.80
N ASN A 600 -5.10 29.62 5.64
CA ASN A 600 -6.17 29.99 6.57
C ASN A 600 -7.17 28.83 6.75
N PRO A 601 -7.28 28.22 7.96
CA PRO A 601 -8.07 27.01 8.21
C PRO A 601 -9.58 27.19 7.97
N LEU A 602 -10.05 28.44 7.87
CA LEU A 602 -11.43 28.76 7.52
C LEU A 602 -11.73 28.54 6.02
N ASN A 603 -10.70 28.33 5.20
CA ASN A 603 -10.80 28.04 3.78
C ASN A 603 -10.45 26.56 3.54
N ALA A 604 -11.46 25.70 3.41
CA ALA A 604 -11.26 24.30 3.03
C ALA A 604 -10.92 24.19 1.54
N ILE A 605 -9.66 24.48 1.19
CA ILE A 605 -9.15 24.51 -0.19
C ILE A 605 -8.15 23.39 -0.47
N THR A 606 -8.10 22.97 -1.72
CA THR A 606 -7.04 22.14 -2.30
C THR A 606 -6.31 22.93 -3.37
N LEU A 607 -5.07 22.53 -3.70
CA LEU A 607 -4.32 23.14 -4.80
C LEU A 607 -4.81 22.61 -6.14
N ASP A 608 -4.87 23.48 -7.14
CA ASP A 608 -5.24 23.06 -8.50
C ASP A 608 -4.12 22.20 -9.12
N PRO A 609 -4.40 20.95 -9.53
CA PRO A 609 -3.41 20.08 -10.15
C PRO A 609 -2.99 20.51 -11.56
N GLU A 610 -3.67 21.45 -12.23
CA GLU A 610 -3.21 22.02 -13.51
C GLU A 610 -1.99 22.95 -13.32
N PHE A 611 -1.91 23.64 -12.18
CA PHE A 611 -0.91 24.67 -11.91
C PHE A 611 0.09 24.31 -10.79
N SER A 612 0.01 23.09 -10.26
CA SER A 612 0.91 22.58 -9.22
C SER A 612 1.24 21.10 -9.43
N HIS A 613 2.34 20.62 -8.85
CA HIS A 613 2.70 19.20 -8.84
C HIS A 613 3.49 18.83 -7.57
N THR A 614 3.48 17.57 -7.15
CA THR A 614 4.35 17.10 -6.07
C THR A 614 5.66 16.51 -6.59
N ILE A 615 6.77 16.87 -5.94
CA ILE A 615 8.11 16.34 -6.22
C ILE A 615 8.51 15.20 -5.27
N GLY A 616 7.65 14.87 -4.28
CA GLY A 616 7.91 13.83 -3.29
C GLY A 616 7.39 14.18 -1.90
N SER A 617 7.91 13.48 -0.89
CA SER A 617 7.49 13.59 0.49
C SER A 617 8.66 13.92 1.43
N ALA A 618 8.30 14.44 2.60
CA ALA A 618 9.20 14.95 3.61
C ALA A 618 8.72 14.49 5.00
N LEU A 619 9.64 14.06 5.85
CA LEU A 619 9.40 13.85 7.27
C LEU A 619 9.78 15.14 8.01
N VAL A 620 8.82 15.76 8.69
CA VAL A 620 9.09 16.91 9.57
C VAL A 620 9.73 16.35 10.84
N ARG A 621 11.05 16.52 10.98
CA ARG A 621 11.82 16.04 12.13
C ARG A 621 11.64 16.94 13.36
N GLY A 622 11.44 18.24 13.15
CA GLY A 622 11.32 19.23 14.21
C GLY A 622 11.03 20.63 13.69
N ILE A 623 10.64 21.51 14.62
CA ILE A 623 10.32 22.91 14.36
C ILE A 623 11.12 23.75 15.36
N ASP A 624 12.12 24.49 14.87
CA ASP A 624 12.88 25.45 15.67
C ASP A 624 12.17 26.81 15.61
N THR A 625 11.32 27.06 16.60
CA THR A 625 10.52 28.28 16.73
C THR A 625 11.38 29.52 17.00
N LYS A 626 12.55 29.34 17.64
CA LYS A 626 13.48 30.44 17.99
C LYS A 626 14.23 30.96 16.76
N ARG A 627 14.68 30.06 15.88
CA ARG A 627 15.37 30.41 14.61
C ARG A 627 14.41 30.50 13.42
N GLN A 628 13.13 30.19 13.63
CA GLN A 628 12.08 30.07 12.63
C GLN A 628 12.49 29.17 11.45
N ARG A 629 12.89 27.94 11.80
CA ARG A 629 13.33 26.88 10.89
C ARG A 629 12.48 25.61 11.01
N LEU A 630 12.08 25.04 9.88
CA LEU A 630 11.63 23.65 9.81
C LEU A 630 12.85 22.75 9.58
N GLN A 631 12.93 21.65 10.32
CA GLN A 631 13.92 20.59 10.11
C GLN A 631 13.26 19.43 9.37
N ILE A 632 13.65 19.21 8.11
CA ILE A 632 13.01 18.24 7.22
C ILE A 632 14.00 17.18 6.74
N LEU A 633 13.56 15.93 6.68
CA LEU A 633 14.25 14.81 6.05
C LEU A 633 13.50 14.41 4.76
N THR A 634 14.22 14.31 3.64
CA THR A 634 13.66 13.89 2.34
C THR A 634 14.77 13.32 1.46
N PRO A 635 14.49 12.30 0.62
CA PRO A 635 15.44 11.76 -0.36
C PRO A 635 15.52 12.59 -1.65
N ILE A 636 14.80 13.71 -1.75
CA ILE A 636 14.90 14.62 -2.91
C ILE A 636 16.31 15.24 -2.92
N SER A 637 16.97 15.22 -4.08
CA SER A 637 18.33 15.74 -4.24
C SER A 637 18.38 17.26 -4.19
N GLN A 638 19.52 17.80 -3.78
CA GLN A 638 19.79 19.24 -3.75
C GLN A 638 19.58 19.90 -5.12
N ASP A 639 20.05 19.25 -6.20
CA ASP A 639 19.91 19.71 -7.58
C ASP A 639 18.46 20.14 -7.93
N VAL A 640 17.44 19.38 -7.47
CA VAL A 640 16.02 19.65 -7.73
C VAL A 640 15.55 20.91 -7.01
N PHE A 641 15.98 21.11 -5.76
CA PHE A 641 15.67 22.35 -5.03
C PHE A 641 16.40 23.56 -5.61
N GLU A 642 17.62 23.38 -6.13
CA GLU A 642 18.34 24.45 -6.82
C GLU A 642 17.65 24.87 -8.12
N GLU A 643 17.16 23.91 -8.92
CA GLU A 643 16.37 24.16 -10.13
C GLU A 643 15.08 24.96 -9.82
N ILE A 644 14.26 24.49 -8.87
CA ILE A 644 13.02 25.15 -8.45
C ILE A 644 13.27 26.60 -7.98
N ASN A 645 14.36 26.82 -7.23
CA ASN A 645 14.75 28.16 -6.76
C ASN A 645 15.24 29.06 -7.90
N GLN A 646 15.97 28.52 -8.88
CA GLN A 646 16.43 29.25 -10.08
C GLN A 646 15.25 29.68 -10.96
N GLU A 647 14.23 28.83 -11.08
CA GLU A 647 12.98 29.16 -11.78
C GLU A 647 12.06 30.13 -11.00
N GLY A 648 12.38 30.44 -9.75
CA GLY A 648 11.60 31.34 -8.89
C GLY A 648 10.26 30.77 -8.39
N LYS A 649 10.00 29.48 -8.65
CA LYS A 649 8.78 28.75 -8.25
C LYS A 649 8.65 28.69 -6.73
N LYS A 650 7.42 28.52 -6.24
CA LYS A 650 7.12 28.50 -4.80
C LYS A 650 6.83 27.07 -4.32
N ILE A 651 7.18 26.79 -3.06
CA ILE A 651 6.94 25.50 -2.43
C ILE A 651 5.87 25.64 -1.35
N VAL A 652 4.87 24.75 -1.38
CA VAL A 652 3.87 24.56 -0.31
C VAL A 652 4.07 23.18 0.29
N LEU A 653 4.01 23.08 1.62
CA LEU A 653 3.98 21.79 2.31
C LEU A 653 2.53 21.37 2.53
N VAL A 654 2.13 20.25 1.93
CA VAL A 654 0.77 19.70 2.08
C VAL A 654 0.77 18.59 3.12
N SER A 655 0.09 18.83 4.24
CA SER A 655 -0.18 17.85 5.29
C SER A 655 -1.53 17.17 5.03
N GLY A 656 -1.66 15.90 5.40
CA GLY A 656 -2.90 15.14 5.21
C GLY A 656 -2.98 13.88 6.06
N LYS A 657 -4.05 13.11 5.86
CA LYS A 657 -4.36 11.85 6.56
C LYS A 657 -3.57 10.65 6.03
N LEU A 658 -2.23 10.75 6.09
CA LEU A 658 -1.31 9.65 5.84
C LEU A 658 -1.10 8.78 7.10
N ASP A 659 -0.59 7.56 6.92
CA ASP A 659 -0.19 6.71 8.05
C ASP A 659 0.90 7.42 8.88
N THR A 660 0.77 7.37 10.21
CA THR A 660 1.75 8.01 11.11
C THR A 660 3.11 7.29 11.03
N PRO A 661 4.24 7.99 10.83
CA PRO A 661 5.56 7.39 10.66
C PRO A 661 6.20 6.92 11.99
N GLY A 662 5.46 6.18 12.81
CA GLY A 662 5.93 5.68 14.12
C GLY A 662 7.16 4.76 14.05
N TRP A 663 7.45 4.22 12.86
CA TRP A 663 8.69 3.52 12.56
C TRP A 663 9.91 4.44 12.67
N ALA A 664 9.83 5.69 12.22
CA ALA A 664 10.96 6.64 12.23
C ALA A 664 11.39 7.01 13.66
N TYR A 665 10.43 7.16 14.57
CA TYR A 665 10.72 7.50 15.97
C TYR A 665 11.37 6.33 16.75
N THR A 666 11.15 5.09 16.29
CA THR A 666 11.60 3.87 16.99
C THR A 666 12.82 3.22 16.34
N GLU A 667 13.28 3.74 15.20
CA GLU A 667 14.31 3.13 14.35
C GLU A 667 15.67 2.92 15.04
N GLU A 668 16.16 3.95 15.74
CA GLU A 668 17.41 3.90 16.54
C GLU A 668 17.33 2.84 17.66
N LEU A 669 16.16 2.72 18.31
CA LEU A 669 15.93 1.75 19.37
C LEU A 669 15.87 0.31 18.83
N VAL A 670 15.20 0.10 17.69
CA VAL A 670 15.17 -1.20 17.01
C VAL A 670 16.58 -1.61 16.60
N ARG A 671 17.35 -0.70 15.99
CA ARG A 671 18.75 -0.93 15.59
C ARG A 671 19.64 -1.30 16.79
N ARG A 672 19.53 -0.60 17.92
CA ARG A 672 20.28 -0.94 19.14
C ARG A 672 19.91 -2.32 19.67
N THR A 673 18.61 -2.61 19.77
CA THR A 673 18.11 -3.93 20.21
C THR A 673 18.60 -5.06 19.28
N TRP A 674 18.66 -4.80 17.97
CA TRP A 674 19.16 -5.75 16.97
C TRP A 674 20.68 -5.98 17.15
N MET A 675 21.47 -4.93 17.33
CA MET A 675 22.92 -5.04 17.57
C MET A 675 23.24 -5.76 18.88
N GLU A 676 22.46 -5.54 19.94
CA GLU A 676 22.62 -6.28 21.21
C GLU A 676 22.33 -7.78 21.05
N LYS A 677 21.28 -8.16 20.30
CA LYS A 677 20.99 -9.57 20.00
C LYS A 677 22.10 -10.22 19.19
N GLU A 678 22.58 -9.55 18.15
CA GLU A 678 23.68 -10.04 17.30
C GLU A 678 25.03 -10.06 18.03
N LYS A 679 25.22 -9.24 19.07
CA LYS A 679 26.37 -9.32 19.96
C LYS A 679 26.27 -10.57 20.85
N ARG A 680 25.14 -10.77 21.53
CA ARG A 680 24.91 -11.94 22.41
C ARG A 680 25.11 -13.27 21.68
N LYS A 681 24.56 -13.43 20.47
CA LYS A 681 24.78 -14.63 19.63
C LYS A 681 26.25 -14.92 19.30
N LYS A 682 27.09 -13.88 19.21
CA LYS A 682 28.53 -14.04 18.95
C LYS A 682 29.33 -14.34 20.22
N GLU A 683 28.80 -13.94 21.37
CA GLU A 683 29.42 -14.13 22.68
C GLU A 683 29.06 -15.48 23.33
N SER A 684 27.86 -16.02 23.09
CA SER A 684 27.48 -17.34 23.64
C SER A 684 28.13 -18.53 22.93
N GLY A 685 28.66 -18.34 21.71
CA GLY A 685 29.29 -19.40 20.92
C GLY A 685 28.32 -20.47 20.39
N GLU A 686 27.03 -20.35 20.69
CA GLU A 686 25.96 -21.23 20.22
C GLU A 686 25.72 -21.01 18.73
N GLU A 687 25.99 -22.03 17.91
CA GLU A 687 25.59 -22.02 16.50
C GLU A 687 24.06 -22.22 16.38
N ASP A 688 23.26 -21.23 16.77
CA ASP A 688 21.78 -21.25 16.92
C ASP A 688 21.21 -22.62 17.40
N GLU A 689 21.31 -22.90 18.69
CA GLU A 689 20.13 -23.38 19.42
C GLU A 689 19.30 -22.16 19.83
N VAL A 690 18.61 -21.57 18.86
CA VAL A 690 17.59 -20.55 19.18
C VAL A 690 16.29 -21.30 19.37
N ALA A 691 15.79 -21.22 20.60
CA ALA A 691 14.46 -21.64 21.02
C ALA A 691 13.44 -21.59 19.89
N ASP A 692 12.81 -22.74 19.66
CA ASP A 692 11.53 -22.77 18.99
C ASP A 692 10.58 -21.85 19.76
N TYR A 693 9.86 -20.97 19.07
CA TYR A 693 8.58 -20.48 19.60
C TYR A 693 7.50 -21.43 19.10
N GLY A 694 7.75 -22.71 19.36
CA GLY A 694 6.80 -23.80 19.43
C GLY A 694 6.60 -24.07 20.92
N THR A 695 5.36 -24.28 21.29
CA THR A 695 4.88 -24.52 22.66
C THR A 695 5.84 -25.41 23.46
N GLU A 696 6.23 -24.96 24.66
CA GLU A 696 6.70 -25.88 25.70
C GLU A 696 5.51 -26.81 26.00
N GLU A 697 5.59 -28.06 25.53
CA GLU A 697 4.71 -29.13 25.98
C GLU A 697 5.17 -29.53 27.37
N ASP A 698 4.64 -28.85 28.39
CA ASP A 698 4.73 -29.30 29.76
C ASP A 698 3.96 -30.63 29.88
N GLU A 699 4.70 -31.74 29.93
CA GLU A 699 4.17 -33.03 30.39
C GLU A 699 3.91 -32.94 31.90
N ASP A 700 2.79 -32.34 32.29
CA ASP A 700 2.23 -32.48 33.64
C ASP A 700 1.87 -33.95 33.86
N VAL A 701 2.77 -34.68 34.52
CA VAL A 701 2.47 -35.97 35.13
C VAL A 701 1.77 -35.70 36.46
N ASP A 702 0.51 -36.10 36.55
CA ASP A 702 -0.23 -36.15 37.81
C ASP A 702 0.49 -37.09 38.81
N GLU A 703 1.19 -36.53 39.80
CA GLU A 703 1.43 -37.21 41.08
C GLU A 703 0.84 -36.34 42.21
N ASP A 704 -0.23 -36.87 42.81
CA ASP A 704 -0.82 -36.34 44.04
C ASP A 704 0.22 -36.39 45.17
N ASP A 705 0.37 -35.29 45.94
CA ASP A 705 0.63 -35.45 47.37
C ASP A 705 0.11 -34.27 48.19
N GLU A 706 -0.53 -34.61 49.31
CA GLU A 706 -1.09 -33.66 50.27
C GLU A 706 0.01 -33.20 51.25
N ASN A 707 -0.03 -31.94 51.71
CA ASN A 707 -0.11 -31.54 53.15
C ASN A 707 0.56 -30.20 53.51
N GLU A 708 -0.20 -29.43 54.29
CA GLU A 708 0.14 -28.63 55.48
C GLU A 708 1.30 -27.58 55.50
N ASP A 709 0.87 -26.37 55.86
CA ASP A 709 1.41 -25.49 56.91
C ASP A 709 2.62 -24.53 56.74
N SER A 710 2.26 -23.25 56.94
CA SER A 710 2.88 -22.27 57.86
C SER A 710 3.99 -21.30 57.39
N GLU A 711 3.61 -20.02 57.46
CA GLU A 711 4.27 -18.86 58.10
C GLU A 711 5.68 -18.35 57.73
N GLU A 712 5.69 -17.02 57.54
CA GLU A 712 6.72 -16.00 57.80
C GLU A 712 8.15 -16.41 58.23
N SER A 713 9.16 -15.75 57.64
CA SER A 713 9.74 -14.54 58.27
C SER A 713 10.98 -14.00 57.54
N SER A 714 11.36 -12.77 57.90
CA SER A 714 12.41 -11.95 57.29
C SER A 714 13.76 -12.04 58.03
N ALA A 715 14.86 -11.78 57.32
CA ALA A 715 16.14 -11.39 57.92
C ALA A 715 16.98 -10.53 56.95
N GLU A 716 17.33 -9.32 57.37
CA GLU A 716 18.38 -8.49 56.78
C GLU A 716 19.75 -8.94 57.33
N ILE A 717 20.84 -8.79 56.56
CA ILE A 717 22.21 -8.81 57.10
C ILE A 717 23.03 -7.67 56.49
N GLU A 718 23.83 -7.04 57.34
CA GLU A 718 24.46 -5.73 57.16
C GLU A 718 25.76 -5.73 56.32
N ILE A 719 26.16 -4.52 55.94
CA ILE A 719 27.42 -4.16 55.27
C ILE A 719 28.56 -4.09 56.30
N ASN A 720 29.80 -4.37 55.89
CA ASN A 720 30.99 -3.92 56.61
C ASN A 720 32.07 -3.39 55.66
N ASP A 721 32.63 -2.22 56.01
CA ASP A 721 33.66 -1.48 55.26
C ASP A 721 35.10 -1.92 55.58
N ALA A 722 36.01 -1.77 54.61
CA ALA A 722 37.45 -1.67 54.88
C ALA A 722 38.26 -0.93 53.79
N ILE A 723 38.39 0.40 53.95
CA ILE A 723 39.59 1.26 53.78
C ILE A 723 40.36 1.25 52.42
N ALA A 724 40.59 2.46 51.90
CA ALA A 724 41.21 2.76 50.60
C ALA A 724 42.73 3.05 50.62
N ILE A 725 43.35 2.97 49.43
CA ILE A 725 44.59 3.68 49.05
C ILE A 725 44.40 4.21 47.61
N GLU A 726 44.75 5.48 47.36
CA GLU A 726 44.46 6.24 46.13
C GLU A 726 45.46 6.03 44.98
N THR A 727 45.02 6.21 43.72
CA THR A 727 45.75 6.88 42.61
C THR A 727 44.80 7.09 41.40
N PRO A 728 45.05 8.03 40.47
CA PRO A 728 43.98 8.96 40.03
C PRO A 728 43.25 8.65 38.72
N ASP A 729 41.96 9.00 38.72
CA ASP A 729 41.07 9.44 37.63
C ASP A 729 41.38 8.99 36.18
N LEU A 730 40.94 7.76 35.88
CA LEU A 730 40.33 7.45 34.58
C LEU A 730 38.81 7.39 34.77
N VAL A 731 38.06 8.16 33.95
CA VAL A 731 36.60 8.15 33.98
C VAL A 731 36.09 6.77 33.53
N SER A 732 35.81 5.91 34.50
CA SER A 732 35.19 4.60 34.27
C SER A 732 33.74 4.80 33.83
N ILE A 733 33.43 4.35 32.61
CA ILE A 733 32.05 4.30 32.12
C ILE A 733 31.30 3.25 32.93
N ASP A 734 30.38 3.68 33.78
CA ASP A 734 29.54 2.84 34.61
C ASP A 734 28.69 1.89 33.74
N THR A 735 28.86 0.58 33.95
CA THR A 735 28.22 -0.47 33.15
C THR A 735 26.77 -0.74 33.53
N ASN A 736 26.20 -0.05 34.52
CA ASN A 736 24.82 -0.25 34.99
C ASN A 736 23.76 0.69 34.36
N ALA A 737 23.99 1.20 33.14
CA ALA A 737 23.17 2.25 32.53
C ALA A 737 22.17 1.85 31.38
N PRO A 738 21.42 0.73 31.40
CA PRO A 738 20.37 0.51 30.39
C PRO A 738 19.09 1.35 30.63
N HIS A 739 18.98 2.04 31.78
CA HIS A 739 17.75 2.73 32.19
C HIS A 739 17.56 4.16 31.66
N HIS A 740 18.63 4.88 31.30
CA HIS A 740 18.50 6.30 30.91
C HIS A 740 18.13 6.53 29.44
N ALA A 741 18.53 5.64 28.51
CA ALA A 741 18.35 5.86 27.07
C ALA A 741 16.88 5.85 26.58
N PHE A 742 15.94 5.41 27.40
CA PHE A 742 14.50 5.37 27.08
C PHE A 742 13.71 6.61 27.54
N ARG A 743 14.26 7.47 28.41
CA ARG A 743 13.46 8.46 29.16
C ARG A 743 12.99 9.70 28.37
N HIS A 744 13.48 9.92 27.14
CA HIS A 744 13.25 11.19 26.42
C HIS A 744 13.00 11.05 24.90
N ILE A 745 12.48 9.92 24.39
CA ILE A 745 12.07 9.83 22.98
C ILE A 745 10.62 10.34 22.85
N PRO A 746 10.35 11.45 22.12
CA PRO A 746 8.99 11.96 21.96
C PRO A 746 8.07 10.92 21.33
N TRP A 747 6.81 10.91 21.76
CA TRP A 747 5.78 9.97 21.30
C TRP A 747 6.03 8.48 21.55
N VAL A 748 7.05 8.08 22.31
CA VAL A 748 7.35 6.65 22.60
C VAL A 748 7.18 6.33 24.08
N GLU A 749 6.20 5.49 24.41
CA GLU A 749 5.94 5.00 25.77
C GLU A 749 6.66 3.67 25.99
N LYS A 750 7.52 3.57 27.02
CA LYS A 750 8.04 2.26 27.48
C LYS A 750 6.99 1.60 28.39
N LEU A 751 6.62 0.36 28.09
CA LEU A 751 5.61 -0.40 28.84
C LEU A 751 6.27 -1.29 29.90
N THR A 752 5.92 -1.08 31.17
CA THR A 752 6.40 -1.85 32.32
C THR A 752 5.40 -2.92 32.76
N GLY A 753 5.87 -4.12 33.08
CA GLY A 753 5.02 -5.23 33.54
C GLY A 753 4.19 -5.90 32.43
N SER A 754 3.33 -6.85 32.82
CA SER A 754 2.58 -7.72 31.89
C SER A 754 1.50 -6.98 31.09
N GLN A 755 0.82 -5.98 31.66
CA GLN A 755 -0.14 -5.07 30.99
C GLN A 755 -0.99 -5.71 29.87
N GLY A 756 -1.62 -6.86 30.13
CA GLY A 756 -2.51 -7.54 29.17
C GLY A 756 -1.84 -8.03 27.87
N ARG A 757 -0.52 -8.27 27.88
CA ARG A 757 0.22 -8.73 26.70
C ARG A 757 0.04 -10.23 26.45
N GLY A 758 -0.29 -10.58 25.21
CA GLY A 758 0.07 -11.89 24.66
C GLY A 758 1.59 -12.00 24.45
N ILE A 759 2.09 -13.23 24.47
CA ILE A 759 3.51 -13.57 24.33
C ILE A 759 4.08 -12.93 23.04
N GLY A 760 5.23 -12.26 23.14
CA GLY A 760 5.89 -11.58 22.02
C GLY A 760 5.56 -10.09 21.79
N ALA A 761 4.67 -9.47 22.57
CA ALA A 761 4.33 -8.05 22.41
C ALA A 761 5.47 -7.08 22.81
N ARG A 762 5.70 -6.04 21.99
CA ARG A 762 6.79 -5.04 22.14
C ARG A 762 6.79 -4.36 23.53
N VAL A 763 7.99 -4.01 24.02
CA VAL A 763 8.20 -3.32 25.31
C VAL A 763 7.95 -1.80 25.22
N TRP A 764 7.42 -1.32 24.09
CA TRP A 764 7.06 0.08 23.89
C TRP A 764 5.93 0.24 22.86
N ARG A 765 5.20 1.36 22.94
CA ARG A 765 4.18 1.79 21.96
C ARG A 765 4.42 3.23 21.51
N VAL A 766 3.97 3.56 20.31
CA VAL A 766 3.98 4.94 19.79
C VAL A 766 2.62 5.59 20.06
N ARG A 767 2.62 6.80 20.60
CA ARG A 767 1.45 7.57 21.03
C ARG A 767 1.67 9.06 20.81
N ARG A 768 0.89 9.67 19.90
CA ARG A 768 1.04 11.09 19.57
C ARG A 768 0.69 12.04 20.73
N ASP A 769 -0.17 11.61 21.63
CA ASP A 769 -0.56 12.36 22.83
C ASP A 769 0.56 12.51 23.88
N LEU A 770 1.63 11.70 23.80
CA LEU A 770 2.84 11.83 24.63
C LEU A 770 3.86 12.82 24.08
N GLY A 771 3.56 13.52 22.98
CA GLY A 771 4.41 14.58 22.43
C GLY A 771 4.39 15.88 23.24
N LYS A 772 3.49 15.97 24.22
CA LYS A 772 3.32 17.14 25.09
C LYS A 772 4.51 17.31 26.02
N MET A 773 5.53 18.02 25.54
CA MET A 773 6.40 18.78 26.44
C MET A 773 5.58 19.95 26.97
N GLY A 774 5.11 19.85 28.21
CA GLY A 774 4.70 21.06 28.94
C GLY A 774 5.92 21.95 29.15
N ASP A 775 5.72 23.26 29.11
CA ASP A 775 6.78 24.23 29.39
C ASP A 775 7.42 23.95 30.76
N ALA A 776 8.75 23.77 30.76
CA ALA A 776 9.59 23.56 31.93
C ALA A 776 10.88 24.38 31.79
#